data_AF-A0A5C6SXA0-F1
#
_entry.id   AF-A0A5C6SXA0-F1
#
_cell.length_a   1.000
_cell.length_b   1.000
_cell.length_c   1.000
_cell.angle_alpha   90.00
_cell.angle_beta   90.00
_cell.angle_gamma   90.00
#
_symmetry.space_group_name_H-M   'P 1'
#
loop_
_entity.id
_entity.type
_entity.pdbx_description
1 polymer ?
#
loop_
_entity_poly.entity_id
_entity_poly.type
_entity_poly.pdbx_seq_one_letter_code
_entity_poly.pdbx_strand_id
1 'polypeptide(L)'
;MDFLHKLLVESWVLWVLGLFVVVCRLISRRMKLRKWSRLAIEDYLMVFAFVNFTGVVVSINEVAEKGSNYMPADVAAKLTPDGRQQAIIGSKMTFVLEIFALTCTWTIKACLLFLYARLTQGTSIRQKWAVRFVSAFCAVTYIVVTFMFVFFWCSPTPEYWSVPVNPKKMQCATYYNHMIFATACNIASDIMLILLPIPIVINISLPKKRKIGLCCVFGLVQILAAVLNRYYNFSNPNSYVFLYWYVAEGGVALWVGNLPLCWPVLRLAIGSKGDSTDPSSYPNTPYRNGSYPEGSARRRTQGLHPLSSKPSIWAKLEDEDGVRTDVSPEQGSQIELVDQHGPDLLQRPYRAEAKISNLKTLVISFKPQPTPIPWTTQACMHELFTVNERSVTFRLPFPSVRSNRDSLHGFIICKTKTNSVCIPFFNSCNATSLPHGLCVPCIHFLFPLLFNFHTAAIDLIMSLPTHTAEATHEKSATVSSSPTGDESSNPPSISLSSFQKLNNRIEGLAGLEARGIERVLPEERQEASSAADLQVAVLWFSANLSLNNLATGLFGPMVFGLGFLDSALLAVFGTILGACSTAYMATWGPQSGNRTMVVLRYFMGYWPSKLPTFLNIVLMVGYATIDCIIGGQVLSAVSGGTMTILVGVIVVAIVSWVVAVFGMRIFHTYERYAWIAQVVVLAVLIGVAGPSFNAAAKPTVSGNVLAASRLSFFSLCFYVPNSWAAAASDFYVYYPERTSRLKVFLLTVTGLTVSFTLVYLIAIGLATGIVDNKAWSDANAISTGALIVEAYSPLHGFGNFCSVIIALGVIANSTPSLYSASLGCQVLGRYTKAVPRWAWSTVMSVITLVLAMAGRESLFVVFQNFVSLMGYWVMLMICIVMEEHWFFRGRQGFDWTAWEDKNYLPIGLAALASFIIGWVGAILGMSQVWYIGPISKAASNADLGMWLGCGFAIIVFPVLRYFELKIYKR
;
A
#
# COMPACT_ATOMS: atom_id res chain seq x y z
N MET A 1 -27.69 8.75 -26.46
CA MET A 1 -27.21 7.35 -26.39
C MET A 1 -26.15 7.20 -25.31
N ASP A 2 -24.86 7.33 -25.62
CA ASP A 2 -23.74 6.96 -24.72
C ASP A 2 -23.87 7.47 -23.27
N PHE A 3 -24.03 8.78 -23.07
CA PHE A 3 -24.23 9.39 -21.74
C PHE A 3 -25.39 8.76 -20.93
N LEU A 4 -26.53 8.49 -21.57
CA LEU A 4 -27.71 7.93 -20.90
C LEU A 4 -27.46 6.48 -20.47
N HIS A 5 -26.82 5.68 -21.33
CA HIS A 5 -26.52 4.29 -21.02
C HIS A 5 -25.50 4.17 -19.87
N LYS A 6 -24.44 4.99 -19.89
CA LYS A 6 -23.44 5.07 -18.81
C LYS A 6 -24.05 5.47 -17.47
N LEU A 7 -24.86 6.55 -17.45
CA LEU A 7 -25.53 7.03 -16.24
C LEU A 7 -26.55 6.02 -15.69
N LEU A 8 -27.26 5.30 -16.57
CA LEU A 8 -28.16 4.22 -16.16
C LEU A 8 -27.38 3.08 -15.49
N VAL A 9 -26.29 2.60 -16.10
CA VAL A 9 -25.45 1.55 -15.50
C VAL A 9 -24.85 1.99 -14.16
N GLU A 10 -24.24 3.17 -14.08
CA GLU A 10 -23.63 3.65 -12.83
C GLU A 10 -24.67 3.83 -11.72
N SER A 11 -25.82 4.44 -12.05
CA SER A 11 -26.84 4.74 -11.04
C SER A 11 -27.48 3.49 -10.43
N TRP A 12 -27.76 2.47 -11.24
CA TRP A 12 -28.26 1.18 -10.74
C TRP A 12 -27.19 0.36 -10.02
N VAL A 13 -25.91 0.42 -10.41
CA VAL A 13 -24.81 -0.23 -9.67
C VAL A 13 -24.65 0.38 -8.27
N LEU A 14 -24.63 1.70 -8.15
CA LEU A 14 -24.57 2.39 -6.86
C LEU A 14 -25.82 2.10 -5.99
N TRP A 15 -27.00 1.96 -6.61
CA TRP A 15 -28.23 1.54 -5.94
C TRP A 15 -28.15 0.12 -5.37
N VAL A 16 -27.68 -0.87 -6.16
CA VAL A 16 -27.53 -2.27 -5.71
C VAL A 16 -26.53 -2.38 -4.55
N LEU A 17 -25.40 -1.66 -4.63
CA LEU A 17 -24.41 -1.60 -3.55
C LEU A 17 -24.99 -0.94 -2.29
N GLY A 18 -25.79 0.12 -2.44
CA GLY A 18 -26.51 0.74 -1.33
C GLY A 18 -27.52 -0.21 -0.66
N LEU A 19 -28.32 -0.92 -1.46
CA LEU A 19 -29.28 -1.92 -0.99
C LEU A 19 -28.58 -3.01 -0.17
N PHE A 20 -27.47 -3.55 -0.69
CA PHE A 20 -26.67 -4.58 -0.01
C PHE A 20 -26.19 -4.09 1.37
N VAL A 21 -25.69 -2.86 1.46
CA VAL A 21 -25.23 -2.28 2.74
C VAL A 21 -26.37 -2.11 3.75
N VAL A 22 -27.56 -1.66 3.33
CA VAL A 22 -28.73 -1.55 4.23
C VAL A 22 -29.19 -2.93 4.69
N VAL A 23 -29.26 -3.91 3.78
CA VAL A 23 -29.65 -5.29 4.12
C VAL A 23 -28.64 -5.93 5.07
N CYS A 24 -27.33 -5.77 4.85
CA CYS A 24 -26.30 -6.23 5.78
C CYS A 24 -26.42 -5.59 7.16
N ARG A 25 -26.76 -4.30 7.25
CA ARG A 25 -27.04 -3.63 8.54
C ARG A 25 -28.28 -4.20 9.23
N LEU A 26 -29.39 -4.39 8.51
CA LEU A 26 -30.62 -4.92 9.09
C LEU A 26 -30.43 -6.38 9.57
N ILE A 27 -29.70 -7.20 8.82
CA ILE A 27 -29.29 -8.54 9.24
C ILE A 27 -28.39 -8.47 10.49
N SER A 28 -27.40 -7.57 10.53
CA SER A 28 -26.53 -7.34 11.69
C SER A 28 -27.31 -7.01 12.96
N ARG A 29 -28.28 -6.09 12.86
CA ARG A 29 -29.20 -5.76 13.96
C ARG A 29 -30.06 -6.95 14.36
N ARG A 30 -30.66 -7.66 13.40
CA ARG A 30 -31.49 -8.87 13.65
C ARG A 30 -30.69 -9.97 14.36
N MET A 31 -29.42 -10.18 13.99
CA MET A 31 -28.56 -11.17 14.63
C MET A 31 -28.21 -10.78 16.07
N LYS A 32 -27.91 -9.50 16.33
CA LYS A 32 -27.65 -9.02 17.70
C LYS A 32 -28.90 -9.05 18.59
N LEU A 33 -30.03 -8.55 18.09
CA LEU A 33 -31.24 -8.28 18.90
C LEU A 33 -32.25 -9.43 18.94
N ARG A 34 -32.04 -10.49 18.14
CA ARG A 34 -32.84 -11.72 17.98
C ARG A 34 -34.32 -11.56 17.56
N LYS A 35 -34.94 -10.38 17.69
CA LYS A 35 -36.32 -10.07 17.28
C LYS A 35 -36.39 -8.81 16.41
N TRP A 36 -37.13 -8.87 15.31
CA TRP A 36 -37.33 -7.73 14.38
C TRP A 36 -38.04 -6.53 15.02
N SER A 37 -38.95 -6.76 15.97
CA SER A 37 -39.67 -5.69 16.70
C SER A 37 -38.79 -4.88 17.68
N ARG A 38 -37.49 -5.19 17.79
CA ARG A 38 -36.51 -4.44 18.58
C ARG A 38 -35.57 -3.57 17.74
N LEU A 39 -35.79 -3.45 16.43
CA LEU A 39 -35.05 -2.51 15.58
C LEU A 39 -35.15 -1.09 16.13
N ALA A 40 -34.08 -0.31 15.97
CA ALA A 40 -34.00 1.02 16.52
C ALA A 40 -34.48 2.11 15.55
N ILE A 41 -34.80 3.29 16.07
CA ILE A 41 -35.22 4.46 15.28
C ILE A 41 -34.18 4.76 14.18
N GLU A 42 -32.89 4.67 14.48
CA GLU A 42 -31.84 4.89 13.47
C GLU A 42 -31.80 3.84 12.34
N ASP A 43 -32.44 2.68 12.50
CA ASP A 43 -32.53 1.62 11.48
C ASP A 43 -33.75 1.85 10.57
N TYR A 44 -34.89 2.26 11.12
CA TYR A 44 -36.06 2.70 10.33
C TYR A 44 -35.77 3.95 9.49
N LEU A 45 -35.07 4.94 10.08
CA LEU A 45 -34.61 6.12 9.34
C LEU A 45 -33.64 5.75 8.21
N MET A 46 -32.83 4.69 8.36
CA MET A 46 -31.94 4.25 7.28
C MET A 46 -32.69 3.60 6.12
N VAL A 47 -33.79 2.88 6.39
CA VAL A 47 -34.71 2.41 5.34
C VAL A 47 -35.38 3.59 4.63
N PHE A 48 -35.81 4.62 5.38
CA PHE A 48 -36.36 5.85 4.77
C PHE A 48 -35.32 6.59 3.90
N ALA A 49 -34.07 6.70 4.35
CA ALA A 49 -32.98 7.26 3.53
C ALA A 49 -32.80 6.49 2.21
N PHE A 50 -32.83 5.15 2.24
CA PHE A 50 -32.73 4.33 1.04
C PHE A 50 -33.92 4.46 0.07
N VAL A 51 -35.15 4.65 0.59
CA VAL A 51 -36.31 5.00 -0.25
C VAL A 51 -36.10 6.35 -0.96
N ASN A 52 -35.58 7.36 -0.25
CA ASN A 52 -35.24 8.65 -0.87
C ASN A 52 -34.10 8.52 -1.89
N PHE A 53 -33.07 7.71 -1.63
CA PHE A 53 -32.00 7.41 -2.60
C PHE A 53 -32.52 6.67 -3.85
N THR A 54 -33.54 5.82 -3.69
CA THR A 54 -34.24 5.21 -4.83
C THR A 54 -34.97 6.28 -5.67
N GLY A 55 -35.59 7.27 -5.01
CA GLY A 55 -36.16 8.45 -5.67
C GLY A 55 -35.13 9.29 -6.44
N VAL A 56 -33.92 9.48 -5.87
CA VAL A 56 -32.77 10.12 -6.56
C VAL A 56 -32.42 9.37 -7.85
N VAL A 57 -32.21 8.05 -7.77
CA VAL A 57 -31.82 7.21 -8.91
C VAL A 57 -32.87 7.21 -10.02
N VAL A 58 -34.16 7.07 -9.68
CA VAL A 58 -35.26 7.11 -10.65
C VAL A 58 -35.35 8.50 -11.31
N SER A 59 -35.33 9.58 -10.52
CA SER A 59 -35.46 10.94 -11.05
C SER A 59 -34.27 11.32 -11.95
N ILE A 60 -33.06 10.84 -11.66
CA ILE A 60 -31.87 11.07 -12.50
C ILE A 60 -31.99 10.42 -13.88
N ASN A 61 -32.44 9.17 -13.94
CA ASN A 61 -32.64 8.47 -15.21
C ASN A 61 -33.73 9.14 -16.06
N GLU A 62 -34.85 9.52 -15.42
CA GLU A 62 -35.93 10.29 -16.05
C GLU A 62 -35.47 11.64 -16.62
N VAL A 63 -34.66 12.41 -15.88
CA VAL A 63 -34.07 13.68 -16.36
C VAL A 63 -33.13 13.45 -17.54
N ALA A 64 -32.32 12.40 -17.50
CA ALA A 64 -31.34 12.10 -18.55
C ALA A 64 -31.98 11.58 -19.85
N GLU A 65 -33.13 10.91 -19.77
CA GLU A 65 -33.89 10.47 -20.94
C GLU A 65 -34.67 11.62 -21.58
N LYS A 66 -35.36 12.44 -20.77
CA LYS A 66 -36.37 13.41 -21.25
C LYS A 66 -35.84 14.85 -21.37
N GLY A 67 -34.65 15.12 -20.83
CA GLY A 67 -34.03 16.44 -20.77
C GLY A 67 -34.75 17.40 -19.83
N SER A 68 -34.14 18.54 -19.52
CA SER A 68 -34.73 19.58 -18.67
C SER A 68 -34.52 20.97 -19.26
N ASN A 69 -35.10 21.98 -18.60
CA ASN A 69 -34.94 23.41 -18.90
C ASN A 69 -33.51 23.94 -18.65
N TYR A 70 -32.56 23.08 -18.28
CA TYR A 70 -31.13 23.36 -18.13
C TYR A 70 -30.44 23.50 -19.51
N MET A 71 -30.90 24.47 -20.31
CA MET A 71 -30.42 24.72 -21.68
C MET A 71 -30.49 26.22 -22.02
N PRO A 72 -29.60 26.75 -22.88
CA PRO A 72 -29.64 28.15 -23.29
C PRO A 72 -30.89 28.47 -24.14
N ALA A 73 -31.35 29.72 -24.06
CA ALA A 73 -32.64 30.14 -24.61
C ALA A 73 -32.74 30.02 -26.16
N ASP A 74 -31.63 30.10 -26.88
CA ASP A 74 -31.58 29.93 -28.33
C ASP A 74 -31.77 28.46 -28.74
N VAL A 75 -31.33 27.50 -27.91
CA VAL A 75 -31.60 26.08 -28.07
C VAL A 75 -33.05 25.79 -27.69
N ALA A 76 -33.52 26.33 -26.55
CA ALA A 76 -34.91 26.18 -26.10
C ALA A 76 -35.96 26.65 -27.14
N ALA A 77 -35.63 27.70 -27.91
CA ALA A 77 -36.47 28.19 -29.00
C ALA A 77 -36.59 27.23 -30.20
N LYS A 78 -35.64 26.30 -30.38
CA LYS A 78 -35.53 25.39 -31.53
C LYS A 78 -36.18 24.01 -31.31
N LEU A 79 -36.69 23.70 -30.11
CA LEU A 79 -37.35 22.40 -29.85
C LEU A 79 -38.70 22.27 -30.56
N THR A 80 -38.97 21.05 -31.04
CA THR A 80 -40.29 20.59 -31.46
C THR A 80 -41.32 20.65 -30.31
N PRO A 81 -42.63 20.64 -30.60
CA PRO A 81 -43.67 20.60 -29.57
C PRO A 81 -43.50 19.44 -28.58
N ASP A 82 -43.22 18.24 -29.09
CA ASP A 82 -43.05 17.02 -28.27
C ASP A 82 -41.79 17.10 -27.40
N GLY A 83 -40.67 17.57 -27.95
CA GLY A 83 -39.43 17.79 -27.21
C GLY A 83 -39.59 18.84 -26.11
N ARG A 84 -40.41 19.88 -26.34
CA ARG A 84 -40.76 20.86 -25.30
C ARG A 84 -41.57 20.22 -24.18
N GLN A 85 -42.52 19.33 -24.50
CA GLN A 85 -43.29 18.59 -23.49
C GLN A 85 -42.41 17.62 -22.68
N GLN A 86 -41.48 16.92 -23.33
CA GLN A 86 -40.48 16.07 -22.66
C GLN A 86 -39.61 16.88 -21.70
N ALA A 87 -39.06 18.02 -22.15
CA ALA A 87 -38.25 18.91 -21.32
C ALA A 87 -39.02 19.47 -20.11
N ILE A 88 -40.33 19.74 -20.22
CA ILE A 88 -41.17 20.15 -19.09
C ILE A 88 -41.33 18.99 -18.08
N ILE A 89 -41.47 17.75 -18.54
CA ILE A 89 -41.57 16.56 -17.67
C ILE A 89 -40.24 16.34 -16.93
N GLY A 90 -39.11 16.32 -17.64
CA GLY A 90 -37.80 16.15 -17.00
C GLY A 90 -37.43 17.32 -16.08
N SER A 91 -37.83 18.57 -16.38
CA SER A 91 -37.66 19.69 -15.44
C SER A 91 -38.38 19.48 -14.11
N LYS A 92 -39.60 18.91 -14.13
CA LYS A 92 -40.30 18.51 -12.90
C LYS A 92 -39.56 17.40 -12.16
N MET A 93 -38.97 16.45 -12.89
CA MET A 93 -38.13 15.41 -12.29
C MET A 93 -36.83 15.98 -11.70
N THR A 94 -36.24 17.05 -12.25
CA THR A 94 -35.09 17.75 -11.64
C THR A 94 -35.48 18.42 -10.31
N PHE A 95 -36.68 19.01 -10.21
CA PHE A 95 -37.19 19.57 -8.96
C PHE A 95 -37.46 18.48 -7.90
N VAL A 96 -38.00 17.34 -8.32
CA VAL A 96 -38.25 16.16 -7.46
C VAL A 96 -36.93 15.50 -7.01
N LEU A 97 -35.95 15.41 -7.89
CA LEU A 97 -34.59 14.92 -7.62
C LEU A 97 -33.94 15.70 -6.46
N GLU A 98 -33.94 17.03 -6.53
CA GLU A 98 -33.32 17.86 -5.49
C GLU A 98 -33.97 17.63 -4.12
N ILE A 99 -35.30 17.49 -4.06
CA ILE A 99 -36.01 17.16 -2.81
C ILE A 99 -35.57 15.78 -2.27
N PHE A 100 -35.52 14.75 -3.13
CA PHE A 100 -35.07 13.42 -2.70
C PHE A 100 -33.60 13.40 -2.26
N ALA A 101 -32.73 14.16 -2.92
CA ALA A 101 -31.31 14.25 -2.58
C ALA A 101 -31.10 14.92 -1.22
N LEU A 102 -31.72 16.09 -0.99
CA LEU A 102 -31.70 16.79 0.30
C LEU A 102 -32.28 15.91 1.42
N THR A 103 -33.43 15.27 1.19
CA THR A 103 -34.07 14.40 2.19
C THR A 103 -33.22 13.17 2.52
N CYS A 104 -32.61 12.53 1.51
CA CYS A 104 -31.70 11.41 1.71
C CYS A 104 -30.49 11.81 2.58
N THR A 105 -29.76 12.85 2.19
CA THR A 105 -28.53 13.29 2.86
C THR A 105 -28.79 13.71 4.30
N TRP A 106 -29.81 14.51 4.59
CA TRP A 106 -30.12 14.92 5.96
C TRP A 106 -30.69 13.77 6.80
N THR A 107 -31.38 12.78 6.21
CA THR A 107 -31.81 11.57 6.93
C THR A 107 -30.61 10.71 7.36
N ILE A 108 -29.58 10.56 6.51
CA ILE A 108 -28.35 9.85 6.87
C ILE A 108 -27.65 10.55 8.05
N LYS A 109 -27.59 11.88 8.05
CA LYS A 109 -27.06 12.66 9.19
C LYS A 109 -27.88 12.45 10.47
N ALA A 110 -29.22 12.40 10.38
CA ALA A 110 -30.08 12.07 11.51
C ALA A 110 -29.79 10.66 12.08
N CYS A 111 -29.59 9.65 11.23
CA CYS A 111 -29.20 8.30 11.65
C CYS A 111 -27.88 8.29 12.45
N LEU A 112 -26.87 9.04 12.01
CA LEU A 112 -25.60 9.19 12.71
C LEU A 112 -25.77 9.93 14.05
N LEU A 113 -26.61 10.97 14.09
CA LEU A 113 -26.89 11.72 15.32
C LEU A 113 -27.64 10.88 16.37
N PHE A 114 -28.60 10.04 15.99
CA PHE A 114 -29.24 9.11 16.92
C PHE A 114 -28.24 8.06 17.45
N LEU A 115 -27.33 7.55 16.60
CA LEU A 115 -26.24 6.68 17.02
C LEU A 115 -25.30 7.37 18.02
N TYR A 116 -24.89 8.61 17.75
CA TYR A 116 -24.05 9.40 18.67
C TYR A 116 -24.78 9.79 19.97
N ALA A 117 -26.08 10.06 19.91
CA ALA A 117 -26.91 10.33 21.09
C ALA A 117 -26.99 9.11 22.01
N ARG A 118 -27.05 7.88 21.45
CA ARG A 118 -26.93 6.62 22.20
C ARG A 118 -25.53 6.47 22.80
N LEU A 119 -24.48 6.59 21.99
CA LEU A 119 -23.08 6.44 22.42
C LEU A 119 -22.64 7.43 23.51
N THR A 120 -23.31 8.59 23.63
CA THR A 120 -22.99 9.62 24.64
C THR A 120 -23.81 9.53 25.93
N GLN A 121 -24.71 8.54 26.07
CA GLN A 121 -25.54 8.40 27.29
C GLN A 121 -24.70 8.19 28.55
N GLY A 122 -23.59 7.46 28.47
CA GLY A 122 -22.64 7.25 29.57
C GLY A 122 -21.51 8.28 29.69
N THR A 123 -21.61 9.47 29.07
CA THR A 123 -20.50 10.45 29.01
C THR A 123 -20.87 11.86 29.53
N SER A 124 -19.90 12.79 29.51
CA SER A 124 -20.01 14.11 30.16
C SER A 124 -21.17 14.94 29.64
N ILE A 125 -21.82 15.70 30.52
CA ILE A 125 -22.97 16.56 30.21
C ILE A 125 -22.70 17.53 29.04
N ARG A 126 -21.46 18.04 28.92
CA ARG A 126 -21.05 18.91 27.80
C ARG A 126 -21.15 18.22 26.42
N GLN A 127 -20.87 16.91 26.35
CA GLN A 127 -20.98 16.14 25.11
C GLN A 127 -22.45 15.88 24.76
N LYS A 128 -23.30 15.56 25.75
CA LYS A 128 -24.75 15.42 25.56
C LYS A 128 -25.39 16.71 25.00
N TRP A 129 -24.97 17.87 25.50
CA TRP A 129 -25.36 19.17 24.95
C TRP A 129 -24.82 19.40 23.53
N ALA A 130 -23.57 19.02 23.23
CA ALA A 130 -23.02 19.11 21.88
C ALA A 130 -23.81 18.27 20.86
N VAL A 131 -24.17 17.01 21.18
CA VAL A 131 -25.03 16.20 20.28
C VAL A 131 -26.38 16.87 20.05
N ARG A 132 -27.04 17.34 21.12
CA ARG A 132 -28.33 18.05 21.01
C ARG A 132 -28.25 19.31 20.14
N PHE A 133 -27.17 20.08 20.28
CA PHE A 133 -26.93 21.27 19.45
C PHE A 133 -26.76 20.92 17.97
N VAL A 134 -25.93 19.93 17.64
CA VAL A 134 -25.73 19.52 16.24
C VAL A 134 -27.00 18.90 15.64
N SER A 135 -27.79 18.15 16.43
CA SER A 135 -29.11 17.68 16.01
C SER A 135 -30.08 18.82 15.70
N ALA A 136 -30.14 19.85 16.56
CA ALA A 136 -30.96 21.03 16.31
C ALA A 136 -30.49 21.78 15.06
N PHE A 137 -29.19 21.96 14.87
CA PHE A 137 -28.61 22.58 13.67
C PHE A 137 -28.96 21.81 12.38
N CYS A 138 -28.86 20.48 12.38
CA CYS A 138 -29.21 19.66 11.22
C CYS A 138 -30.72 19.72 10.91
N ALA A 139 -31.58 19.69 11.93
CA ALA A 139 -33.03 19.81 11.74
C ALA A 139 -33.45 21.19 11.22
N VAL A 140 -32.90 22.27 11.79
CA VAL A 140 -33.20 23.65 11.36
C VAL A 140 -32.67 23.90 9.94
N THR A 141 -31.44 23.47 9.62
CA THR A 141 -30.89 23.65 8.26
C THR A 141 -31.67 22.87 7.20
N TYR A 142 -32.14 21.65 7.50
CA TYR A 142 -33.03 20.92 6.60
C TYR A 142 -34.30 21.71 6.28
N ILE A 143 -35.01 22.17 7.32
CA ILE A 143 -36.27 22.92 7.16
C ILE A 143 -36.03 24.22 6.37
N VAL A 144 -34.98 24.98 6.70
CA VAL A 144 -34.69 26.26 6.03
C VAL A 144 -34.27 26.06 4.57
N VAL A 145 -33.39 25.10 4.27
CA VAL A 145 -32.96 24.81 2.89
C VAL A 145 -34.15 24.35 2.03
N THR A 146 -34.96 23.40 2.53
CA THR A 146 -36.14 22.91 1.80
C THR A 146 -37.21 23.99 1.62
N PHE A 147 -37.47 24.83 2.64
CA PHE A 147 -38.42 25.93 2.54
C PHE A 147 -37.96 26.98 1.52
N MET A 148 -36.69 27.39 1.56
CA MET A 148 -36.15 28.36 0.60
C MET A 148 -36.15 27.81 -0.83
N PHE A 149 -35.88 26.51 -1.02
CA PHE A 149 -36.00 25.85 -2.32
C PHE A 149 -37.42 25.96 -2.90
N VAL A 150 -38.44 25.54 -2.15
CA VAL A 150 -39.82 25.45 -2.66
C VAL A 150 -40.47 26.83 -2.85
N PHE A 151 -40.18 27.81 -1.98
CA PHE A 151 -40.94 29.06 -1.90
C PHE A 151 -40.15 30.36 -2.15
N PHE A 152 -38.81 30.37 -2.04
CA PHE A 152 -38.04 31.62 -2.05
C PHE A 152 -37.15 31.79 -3.29
N TRP A 153 -36.39 30.77 -3.68
CA TRP A 153 -35.38 30.90 -4.74
C TRP A 153 -35.94 31.05 -6.16
N CYS A 154 -37.20 30.69 -6.38
CA CYS A 154 -37.92 30.96 -7.62
C CYS A 154 -39.40 31.22 -7.31
N SER A 155 -39.96 32.30 -7.87
CA SER A 155 -41.37 32.64 -7.73
C SER A 155 -41.96 33.24 -9.03
N PRO A 156 -43.19 32.86 -9.43
CA PRO A 156 -43.99 31.78 -8.87
C PRO A 156 -43.39 30.40 -9.23
N THR A 157 -43.62 29.39 -8.38
CA THR A 157 -43.02 28.04 -8.47
C THR A 157 -43.10 27.35 -9.84
N PRO A 158 -44.14 27.53 -10.69
CA PRO A 158 -44.18 26.92 -12.03
C PRO A 158 -43.04 27.32 -12.99
N GLU A 159 -42.31 28.39 -12.69
CA GLU A 159 -41.11 28.80 -13.42
C GLU A 159 -39.93 27.82 -13.24
N TYR A 160 -39.97 26.91 -12.25
CA TYR A 160 -39.01 25.80 -12.13
C TYR A 160 -39.07 24.80 -13.30
N TRP A 161 -40.16 24.80 -14.07
CA TRP A 161 -40.34 23.92 -15.24
C TRP A 161 -40.89 24.67 -16.48
N SER A 162 -40.67 25.98 -16.58
CA SER A 162 -40.98 26.74 -17.80
C SER A 162 -39.93 26.50 -18.90
N VAL A 163 -40.39 26.33 -20.13
CA VAL A 163 -39.56 26.13 -21.34
C VAL A 163 -40.14 26.97 -22.49
N PRO A 164 -39.43 28.00 -23.00
CA PRO A 164 -38.15 28.51 -22.53
C PRO A 164 -38.22 29.21 -21.17
N VAL A 165 -37.09 29.23 -20.47
CA VAL A 165 -36.92 29.92 -19.17
C VAL A 165 -36.83 31.43 -19.39
N ASN A 166 -37.44 32.23 -18.51
CA ASN A 166 -37.31 33.69 -18.56
C ASN A 166 -35.84 34.11 -18.28
N PRO A 167 -35.16 34.86 -19.18
CA PRO A 167 -33.76 35.24 -19.00
C PRO A 167 -33.46 36.00 -17.69
N LYS A 168 -34.45 36.74 -17.16
CA LYS A 168 -34.32 37.46 -15.87
C LYS A 168 -34.47 36.56 -14.64
N LYS A 169 -34.79 35.27 -14.83
CA LYS A 169 -35.02 34.26 -13.79
C LYS A 169 -34.17 32.99 -13.97
N MET A 170 -32.97 33.10 -14.55
CA MET A 170 -32.10 31.94 -14.83
C MET A 170 -31.86 31.01 -13.62
N GLN A 171 -31.89 31.56 -12.40
CA GLN A 171 -31.87 30.84 -11.12
C GLN A 171 -32.92 29.72 -11.00
N CYS A 172 -34.08 29.86 -11.65
CA CYS A 172 -35.15 28.86 -11.67
C CYS A 172 -34.80 27.59 -12.48
N ALA A 173 -33.77 27.63 -13.33
CA ALA A 173 -33.29 26.46 -14.06
C ALA A 173 -31.92 25.98 -13.55
N THR A 174 -31.00 26.91 -13.24
CA THR A 174 -29.64 26.54 -12.83
C THR A 174 -29.49 26.22 -11.34
N TYR A 175 -30.49 26.57 -10.52
CA TYR A 175 -30.49 26.46 -9.05
C TYR A 175 -29.30 27.12 -8.31
N TYR A 176 -28.47 27.91 -9.00
CA TYR A 176 -27.14 28.35 -8.55
C TYR A 176 -27.06 28.86 -7.09
N ASN A 177 -27.88 29.84 -6.71
CA ASN A 177 -27.86 30.43 -5.36
C ASN A 177 -28.35 29.46 -4.27
N HIS A 178 -29.46 28.74 -4.53
CA HIS A 178 -29.94 27.64 -3.70
C HIS A 178 -28.84 26.62 -3.42
N MET A 179 -28.17 26.16 -4.47
CA MET A 179 -27.12 25.15 -4.40
C MET A 179 -25.94 25.60 -3.54
N ILE A 180 -25.52 26.87 -3.63
CA ILE A 180 -24.48 27.46 -2.77
C ILE A 180 -24.90 27.39 -1.30
N PHE A 181 -26.12 27.83 -0.98
CA PHE A 181 -26.64 27.86 0.38
C PHE A 181 -26.81 26.44 0.96
N ALA A 182 -27.43 25.53 0.21
CA ALA A 182 -27.60 24.13 0.58
C ALA A 182 -26.23 23.46 0.84
N THR A 183 -25.24 23.69 -0.01
CA THR A 183 -23.89 23.13 0.13
C THR A 183 -23.17 23.67 1.36
N ALA A 184 -23.31 24.98 1.66
CA ALA A 184 -22.72 25.57 2.86
C ALA A 184 -23.30 24.92 4.14
N CYS A 185 -24.61 24.70 4.21
CA CYS A 185 -25.25 23.97 5.31
C CYS A 185 -24.86 22.49 5.35
N ASN A 186 -24.70 21.83 4.19
CA ASN A 186 -24.28 20.44 4.08
C ASN A 186 -22.86 20.26 4.67
N ILE A 187 -21.88 21.02 4.17
CA ILE A 187 -20.47 20.96 4.64
C ILE A 187 -20.34 21.38 6.11
N ALA A 188 -21.06 22.42 6.55
CA ALA A 188 -21.02 22.87 7.94
C ALA A 188 -21.53 21.78 8.91
N SER A 189 -22.60 21.06 8.55
CA SER A 189 -23.11 19.95 9.36
C SER A 189 -22.16 18.74 9.36
N ASP A 190 -21.49 18.42 8.25
CA ASP A 190 -20.49 17.34 8.21
C ASP A 190 -19.27 17.62 9.08
N ILE A 191 -18.75 18.85 9.05
CA ILE A 191 -17.66 19.27 9.94
C ILE A 191 -18.07 19.12 11.41
N MET A 192 -19.30 19.51 11.78
CA MET A 192 -19.82 19.32 13.14
C MET A 192 -19.93 17.83 13.52
N LEU A 193 -20.39 16.96 12.61
CA LEU A 193 -20.50 15.52 12.81
C LEU A 193 -19.12 14.85 13.01
N ILE A 194 -18.09 15.30 12.29
CA ILE A 194 -16.71 14.80 12.43
C ILE A 194 -16.07 15.28 13.74
N LEU A 195 -16.37 16.51 14.19
CA LEU A 195 -15.87 17.04 15.46
C LEU A 195 -16.51 16.38 16.69
N LEU A 196 -17.77 15.95 16.60
CA LEU A 196 -18.54 15.34 17.70
C LEU A 196 -17.84 14.13 18.37
N PRO A 197 -17.37 13.09 17.64
CA PRO A 197 -16.67 11.97 18.25
C PRO A 197 -15.26 12.31 18.75
N ILE A 198 -14.59 13.36 18.25
CA ILE A 198 -13.17 13.61 18.54
C ILE A 198 -12.88 13.73 20.05
N PRO A 199 -13.62 14.53 20.86
CA PRO A 199 -13.49 14.54 22.31
C PRO A 199 -13.74 13.18 22.99
N ILE A 200 -14.61 12.34 22.44
CA ILE A 200 -14.88 10.99 22.95
C ILE A 200 -13.66 10.09 22.71
N VAL A 201 -13.10 10.09 21.50
CA VAL A 201 -11.88 9.32 21.18
C VAL A 201 -10.58 10.00 21.69
N ILE A 202 -10.65 11.21 22.28
CA ILE A 202 -9.57 11.80 23.09
C ILE A 202 -9.57 11.19 24.50
N ASN A 203 -10.74 11.05 25.12
CA ASN A 203 -10.84 10.60 26.52
C ASN A 203 -10.88 9.07 26.69
N ILE A 204 -10.81 8.31 25.59
CA ILE A 204 -10.74 6.84 25.59
C ILE A 204 -9.32 6.39 25.25
N SER A 205 -8.80 5.44 26.05
CA SER A 205 -7.48 4.80 25.92
C SER A 205 -7.38 3.82 24.75
N LEU A 206 -7.87 4.19 23.56
CA LEU A 206 -7.60 3.48 22.31
C LEU A 206 -6.20 3.87 21.79
N PRO A 207 -5.41 2.91 21.25
CA PRO A 207 -4.10 3.22 20.67
C PRO A 207 -4.27 4.21 19.50
N LYS A 208 -3.48 5.30 19.53
CA LYS A 208 -3.62 6.48 18.65
C LYS A 208 -3.79 6.15 17.15
N LYS A 209 -3.19 5.05 16.68
CA LYS A 209 -3.33 4.53 15.31
C LYS A 209 -4.79 4.23 14.91
N ARG A 210 -5.57 3.55 15.77
CA ARG A 210 -6.98 3.20 15.48
C ARG A 210 -7.86 4.45 15.40
N LYS A 211 -7.58 5.44 16.24
CA LYS A 211 -8.27 6.72 16.30
C LYS A 211 -8.11 7.55 15.03
N ILE A 212 -6.89 7.64 14.48
CA ILE A 212 -6.63 8.38 13.23
C ILE A 212 -7.38 7.72 12.07
N GLY A 213 -7.27 6.40 11.90
CA GLY A 213 -7.99 5.67 10.86
C GLY A 213 -9.51 5.87 10.91
N LEU A 214 -10.09 5.90 12.12
CA LEU A 214 -11.51 6.17 12.31
C LEU A 214 -11.91 7.56 11.79
N CYS A 215 -11.15 8.61 12.14
CA CYS A 215 -11.43 9.97 11.66
C CYS A 215 -11.25 10.12 10.14
N CYS A 216 -10.24 9.48 9.55
CA CYS A 216 -10.00 9.54 8.11
C CYS A 216 -11.12 8.87 7.31
N VAL A 217 -11.56 7.67 7.72
CA VAL A 217 -12.59 6.89 7.00
C VAL A 217 -13.97 7.53 7.10
N PHE A 218 -14.35 8.12 8.25
CA PHE A 218 -15.69 8.71 8.43
C PHE A 218 -15.83 10.17 8.00
N GLY A 219 -14.74 10.90 7.76
CA GLY A 219 -14.80 12.33 7.45
C GLY A 219 -14.25 12.74 6.09
N LEU A 220 -13.02 12.34 5.77
CA LEU A 220 -12.28 12.92 4.64
C LEU A 220 -12.86 12.49 3.28
N VAL A 221 -13.33 11.24 3.15
CA VAL A 221 -13.89 10.72 1.89
C VAL A 221 -15.18 11.44 1.53
N GLN A 222 -16.09 11.66 2.49
CA GLN A 222 -17.35 12.35 2.25
C GLN A 222 -17.14 13.82 1.87
N ILE A 223 -16.27 14.54 2.59
CA ILE A 223 -15.97 15.94 2.27
C ILE A 223 -15.32 16.05 0.89
N LEU A 224 -14.39 15.15 0.53
CA LEU A 224 -13.75 15.16 -0.78
C LEU A 224 -14.78 14.91 -1.90
N ALA A 225 -15.69 13.95 -1.73
CA ALA A 225 -16.75 13.65 -2.69
C ALA A 225 -17.70 14.85 -2.90
N ALA A 226 -18.17 15.49 -1.83
CA ALA A 226 -19.05 16.66 -1.90
C ALA A 226 -18.35 17.88 -2.55
N VAL A 227 -17.07 18.12 -2.23
CA VAL A 227 -16.28 19.20 -2.85
C VAL A 227 -16.05 18.94 -4.34
N LEU A 228 -15.76 17.70 -4.75
CA LEU A 228 -15.58 17.34 -6.16
C LEU A 228 -16.90 17.43 -6.95
N ASN A 229 -18.00 16.90 -6.43
CA ASN A 229 -19.36 17.09 -6.98
C ASN A 229 -19.60 18.57 -7.31
N ARG A 230 -19.36 19.44 -6.32
CA ARG A 230 -19.63 20.86 -6.43
C ARG A 230 -18.67 21.60 -7.38
N TYR A 231 -17.40 21.21 -7.43
CA TYR A 231 -16.43 21.74 -8.39
C TYR A 231 -16.90 21.50 -9.84
N TYR A 232 -17.23 20.25 -10.20
CA TYR A 232 -17.67 19.93 -11.56
C TYR A 232 -19.00 20.61 -11.94
N ASN A 233 -19.94 20.73 -10.98
CA ASN A 233 -21.19 21.49 -11.14
C ASN A 233 -20.94 22.95 -11.56
N PHE A 234 -20.02 23.65 -10.88
CA PHE A 234 -19.76 25.07 -11.16
C PHE A 234 -18.83 25.28 -12.36
N SER A 235 -17.96 24.31 -12.68
CA SER A 235 -17.06 24.41 -13.85
C SER A 235 -17.76 24.14 -15.19
N ASN A 236 -18.90 23.45 -15.23
CA ASN A 236 -19.61 23.09 -16.46
C ASN A 236 -21.13 23.39 -16.40
N PRO A 237 -21.54 24.67 -16.29
CA PRO A 237 -22.92 25.09 -15.94
C PRO A 237 -23.99 24.88 -17.03
N ASN A 238 -23.71 24.06 -18.06
CA ASN A 238 -24.64 23.67 -19.13
C ASN A 238 -24.55 22.16 -19.45
N SER A 239 -24.00 21.34 -18.54
CA SER A 239 -23.77 19.90 -18.78
C SER A 239 -24.43 19.02 -17.73
N TYR A 240 -25.15 17.98 -18.19
CA TYR A 240 -25.81 16.98 -17.33
C TYR A 240 -24.84 16.12 -16.50
N VAL A 241 -23.52 16.33 -16.60
CA VAL A 241 -22.49 15.64 -15.79
C VAL A 241 -22.74 15.74 -14.28
N PHE A 242 -23.48 16.75 -13.79
CA PHE A 242 -23.88 16.83 -12.37
C PHE A 242 -24.69 15.61 -11.89
N LEU A 243 -25.43 14.93 -12.77
CA LEU A 243 -26.29 13.80 -12.43
C LEU A 243 -25.50 12.62 -11.84
N TYR A 244 -24.32 12.30 -12.41
CA TYR A 244 -23.42 11.26 -11.87
C TYR A 244 -23.06 11.56 -10.40
N TRP A 245 -22.63 12.79 -10.15
CA TRP A 245 -22.17 13.21 -8.83
C TRP A 245 -23.27 13.22 -7.76
N TYR A 246 -24.53 13.43 -8.15
CA TYR A 246 -25.68 13.28 -7.24
C TYR A 246 -25.86 11.82 -6.78
N VAL A 247 -25.71 10.83 -7.66
CA VAL A 247 -25.75 9.42 -7.23
C VAL A 247 -24.52 9.07 -6.39
N ALA A 248 -23.34 9.54 -6.80
CA ALA A 248 -22.10 9.27 -6.09
C ALA A 248 -22.11 9.83 -4.65
N GLU A 249 -22.56 11.07 -4.43
CA GLU A 249 -22.64 11.65 -3.08
C GLU A 249 -23.63 10.88 -2.19
N GLY A 250 -24.83 10.56 -2.71
CA GLY A 250 -25.83 9.78 -1.97
C GLY A 250 -25.39 8.35 -1.65
N GLY A 251 -24.77 7.67 -2.62
CA GLY A 251 -24.24 6.31 -2.46
C GLY A 251 -23.11 6.24 -1.44
N VAL A 252 -22.11 7.12 -1.55
CA VAL A 252 -20.97 7.18 -0.62
C VAL A 252 -21.43 7.56 0.80
N ALA A 253 -22.34 8.54 0.94
CA ALA A 253 -22.93 8.90 2.24
C ALA A 253 -23.61 7.70 2.91
N LEU A 254 -24.38 6.94 2.13
CA LEU A 254 -25.09 5.76 2.62
C LEU A 254 -24.13 4.62 2.99
N TRP A 255 -23.04 4.41 2.26
CA TRP A 255 -22.03 3.40 2.62
C TRP A 255 -21.27 3.79 3.90
N VAL A 256 -20.74 5.02 3.95
CA VAL A 256 -19.97 5.55 5.09
C VAL A 256 -20.83 5.58 6.36
N GLY A 257 -22.10 5.99 6.26
CA GLY A 257 -23.04 6.03 7.38
C GLY A 257 -23.42 4.68 7.99
N ASN A 258 -23.16 3.57 7.27
CA ASN A 258 -23.53 2.21 7.69
C ASN A 258 -22.34 1.30 8.03
N LEU A 259 -21.13 1.65 7.57
CA LEU A 259 -19.89 0.90 7.79
C LEU A 259 -19.67 0.38 9.24
N PRO A 260 -19.86 1.17 10.33
CA PRO A 260 -19.53 0.71 11.68
C PRO A 260 -20.57 -0.26 12.25
N LEU A 261 -21.78 -0.32 11.67
CA LEU A 261 -22.89 -1.19 12.11
C LEU A 261 -22.97 -2.50 11.33
N CYS A 262 -22.31 -2.59 10.17
CA CYS A 262 -22.11 -3.86 9.44
C CYS A 262 -20.98 -4.72 10.04
N TRP A 263 -20.12 -4.15 10.90
CA TRP A 263 -18.97 -4.82 11.53
C TRP A 263 -19.27 -6.17 12.23
N PRO A 264 -20.41 -6.39 12.92
CA PRO A 264 -20.75 -7.70 13.48
C PRO A 264 -20.95 -8.81 12.43
N VAL A 265 -21.67 -8.53 11.34
CA VAL A 265 -21.84 -9.48 10.22
C VAL A 265 -20.51 -9.71 9.50
N LEU A 266 -19.71 -8.66 9.32
CA LEU A 266 -18.38 -8.80 8.73
C LEU A 266 -17.46 -9.69 9.60
N ARG A 267 -17.49 -9.57 10.93
CA ARG A 267 -16.77 -10.49 11.85
C ARG A 267 -17.23 -11.95 11.70
N LEU A 268 -18.53 -12.19 11.51
CA LEU A 268 -19.09 -13.53 11.32
C LEU A 268 -18.75 -14.12 9.94
N ALA A 269 -18.81 -13.32 8.87
CA ALA A 269 -18.40 -13.73 7.52
C ALA A 269 -16.90 -14.02 7.42
N ILE A 270 -16.07 -13.34 8.22
CA ILE A 270 -14.63 -13.59 8.37
C ILE A 270 -14.34 -14.86 9.21
N GLY A 271 -15.37 -15.59 9.66
CA GLY A 271 -15.22 -16.88 10.36
C GLY A 271 -14.69 -16.75 11.79
N SER A 272 -14.76 -15.56 12.39
CA SER A 272 -14.30 -15.29 13.75
C SER A 272 -15.23 -15.94 14.78
N LYS A 273 -15.04 -17.24 15.06
CA LYS A 273 -15.51 -17.86 16.30
C LYS A 273 -14.88 -17.09 17.47
N GLY A 274 -15.68 -16.26 18.16
CA GLY A 274 -15.34 -15.81 19.49
C GLY A 274 -15.56 -16.95 20.48
N ASP A 275 -14.83 -16.94 21.60
CA ASP A 275 -14.97 -17.95 22.64
C ASP A 275 -16.39 -17.91 23.24
N SER A 276 -17.20 -18.91 22.89
CA SER A 276 -18.43 -19.23 23.58
C SER A 276 -18.09 -20.04 24.84
N THR A 277 -17.61 -19.36 25.88
CA THR A 277 -17.55 -19.94 27.22
C THR A 277 -18.98 -20.07 27.76
N ASP A 278 -19.61 -21.22 27.53
CA ASP A 278 -20.90 -21.54 28.13
C ASP A 278 -20.76 -21.55 29.68
N PRO A 279 -21.56 -20.75 30.42
CA PRO A 279 -21.44 -20.63 31.87
C PRO A 279 -22.13 -21.79 32.61
N SER A 280 -21.79 -23.03 32.28
CA SER A 280 -22.48 -24.24 32.76
C SER A 280 -21.61 -25.50 32.85
N SER A 281 -20.35 -25.38 33.27
CA SER A 281 -19.53 -26.53 33.70
C SER A 281 -18.48 -26.14 34.75
N TYR A 282 -18.77 -26.43 36.02
CA TYR A 282 -17.76 -26.49 37.08
C TYR A 282 -16.98 -27.80 36.96
N PRO A 283 -15.64 -27.78 36.84
CA PRO A 283 -14.84 -29.01 36.94
C PRO A 283 -14.78 -29.48 38.41
N ASN A 284 -15.20 -30.72 38.68
CA ASN A 284 -15.00 -31.33 39.98
C ASN A 284 -13.50 -31.51 40.26
N THR A 285 -12.95 -30.78 41.23
CA THR A 285 -11.58 -31.00 41.71
C THR A 285 -11.55 -32.24 42.62
N PRO A 286 -10.76 -33.28 42.31
CA PRO A 286 -10.52 -34.37 43.25
C PRO A 286 -9.60 -33.86 44.36
N TYR A 287 -10.02 -33.97 45.62
CA TYR A 287 -9.12 -33.77 46.76
C TYR A 287 -9.11 -34.99 47.69
N ARG A 288 -7.95 -35.20 48.32
CA ARG A 288 -7.58 -36.41 49.04
C ARG A 288 -7.61 -36.15 50.55
N ASN A 289 -8.19 -37.06 51.32
CA ASN A 289 -8.35 -36.90 52.77
C ASN A 289 -7.01 -36.68 53.50
N GLY A 290 -7.02 -35.79 54.50
CA GLY A 290 -5.88 -35.48 55.37
C GLY A 290 -6.31 -34.71 56.62
N SER A 291 -6.17 -35.34 57.78
CA SER A 291 -6.62 -34.94 59.13
C SER A 291 -6.05 -33.63 59.72
N TYR A 292 -6.91 -32.90 60.46
CA TYR A 292 -6.77 -32.27 61.80
C TYR A 292 -5.40 -31.90 62.41
N PRO A 293 -5.31 -30.93 63.38
CA PRO A 293 -6.25 -29.86 63.80
C PRO A 293 -5.60 -28.45 64.03
N GLU A 294 -6.45 -27.50 64.46
CA GLU A 294 -6.25 -26.20 65.16
C GLU A 294 -4.85 -25.56 65.40
N GLY A 295 -4.76 -24.23 65.24
CA GLY A 295 -3.69 -23.42 65.85
C GLY A 295 -3.54 -21.94 65.39
N SER A 296 -3.73 -20.99 66.32
CA SER A 296 -3.13 -19.63 66.36
C SER A 296 -3.28 -18.62 65.19
N ALA A 297 -4.21 -17.67 65.39
CA ALA A 297 -4.09 -16.20 65.29
C ALA A 297 -3.09 -15.45 64.35
N ARG A 298 -3.62 -14.32 63.83
CA ARG A 298 -3.02 -12.95 63.68
C ARG A 298 -2.56 -12.43 62.30
N ARG A 299 -2.91 -11.15 62.08
CA ARG A 299 -2.47 -10.14 61.09
C ARG A 299 -2.93 -10.30 59.62
N ARG A 300 -3.92 -9.47 59.28
CA ARG A 300 -4.47 -9.22 57.95
C ARG A 300 -3.82 -7.96 57.35
N THR A 301 -2.82 -8.10 56.49
CA THR A 301 -2.29 -6.99 55.67
C THR A 301 -3.07 -6.89 54.36
N GLN A 302 -3.53 -5.68 54.00
CA GLN A 302 -4.24 -5.46 52.75
C GLN A 302 -3.24 -5.32 51.59
N GLY A 303 -3.25 -6.30 50.67
CA GLY A 303 -2.55 -6.21 49.39
C GLY A 303 -3.39 -5.50 48.33
N LEU A 304 -2.75 -4.70 47.48
CA LEU A 304 -3.42 -4.03 46.35
C LEU A 304 -3.93 -5.06 45.32
N HIS A 305 -5.19 -4.95 44.93
CA HIS A 305 -5.63 -5.46 43.64
C HIS A 305 -5.08 -4.56 42.51
N PRO A 306 -4.51 -5.11 41.43
CA PRO A 306 -4.15 -4.32 40.25
C PRO A 306 -5.40 -3.76 39.58
N LEU A 307 -5.29 -2.53 39.04
CA LEU A 307 -6.42 -1.81 38.45
C LEU A 307 -6.98 -2.53 37.21
N SER A 308 -8.28 -2.87 37.29
CA SER A 308 -9.04 -3.43 36.17
C SER A 308 -8.99 -2.54 34.93
N SER A 309 -8.75 -3.16 33.77
CA SER A 309 -8.78 -2.50 32.47
C SER A 309 -10.21 -2.06 32.14
N LYS A 310 -10.43 -0.75 31.97
CA LYS A 310 -11.75 -0.23 31.62
C LYS A 310 -12.22 -0.85 30.29
N PRO A 311 -13.46 -1.41 30.23
CA PRO A 311 -13.96 -2.08 29.04
C PRO A 311 -14.03 -1.13 27.84
N SER A 312 -13.83 -1.67 26.65
CA SER A 312 -13.87 -0.88 25.41
C SER A 312 -15.28 -0.38 25.08
N ILE A 313 -15.40 0.60 24.18
CA ILE A 313 -16.71 1.07 23.67
C ILE A 313 -17.57 -0.08 23.15
N TRP A 314 -16.96 -1.13 22.60
CA TRP A 314 -17.67 -2.27 22.02
C TRP A 314 -18.25 -3.20 23.09
N ALA A 315 -17.55 -3.39 24.21
CA ALA A 315 -18.07 -4.14 25.36
C ALA A 315 -19.22 -3.36 26.04
N LYS A 316 -19.11 -2.02 26.17
CA LYS A 316 -20.24 -1.19 26.62
C LYS A 316 -21.46 -1.25 25.69
N LEU A 317 -21.24 -1.46 24.39
CA LEU A 317 -22.30 -1.74 23.42
C LEU A 317 -22.83 -3.18 23.49
N GLU A 318 -22.23 -4.06 24.29
CA GLU A 318 -22.63 -5.46 24.47
C GLU A 318 -23.35 -5.66 25.83
N ASP A 319 -22.99 -4.92 26.88
CA ASP A 319 -23.60 -4.99 28.23
C ASP A 319 -24.96 -4.26 28.39
N GLU A 320 -25.15 -3.07 27.80
CA GLU A 320 -26.33 -2.21 28.10
C GLU A 320 -27.67 -2.65 27.45
N ASP A 321 -27.69 -3.70 26.62
CA ASP A 321 -28.94 -4.30 26.08
C ASP A 321 -29.55 -5.40 27.00
N GLY A 322 -29.01 -5.58 28.22
CA GLY A 322 -29.51 -6.52 29.21
C GLY A 322 -30.92 -6.22 29.72
N VAL A 323 -31.84 -7.17 29.61
CA VAL A 323 -33.25 -6.98 29.99
C VAL A 323 -33.40 -6.90 31.51
N ARG A 324 -33.81 -5.72 32.00
CA ARG A 324 -34.38 -5.53 33.33
C ARG A 324 -35.74 -6.23 33.38
N THR A 325 -35.87 -7.28 34.18
CA THR A 325 -37.15 -7.93 34.48
C THR A 325 -37.79 -7.23 35.68
N ASP A 326 -38.59 -6.20 35.42
CA ASP A 326 -39.32 -5.51 36.48
C ASP A 326 -40.43 -6.42 37.03
N VAL A 327 -40.33 -6.76 38.32
CA VAL A 327 -41.39 -7.35 39.13
C VAL A 327 -41.93 -6.25 40.06
N SER A 328 -43.23 -6.23 40.29
CA SER A 328 -43.95 -5.15 40.94
C SER A 328 -45.18 -5.74 41.68
N PRO A 329 -45.69 -5.10 42.74
CA PRO A 329 -44.97 -4.36 43.79
C PRO A 329 -45.41 -4.80 45.19
N GLU A 330 -44.61 -4.56 46.23
CA GLU A 330 -45.14 -4.53 47.60
C GLU A 330 -44.35 -3.59 48.53
N GLN A 331 -45.08 -2.95 49.45
CA GLN A 331 -44.70 -2.41 50.78
C GLN A 331 -43.28 -1.78 50.90
N GLY A 332 -43.14 -0.47 51.14
CA GLY A 332 -43.30 0.13 52.48
C GLY A 332 -41.96 0.08 53.25
N SER A 333 -41.52 1.09 54.00
CA SER A 333 -42.11 2.39 54.32
C SER A 333 -41.05 3.38 54.88
N GLN A 334 -41.40 4.67 54.88
CA GLN A 334 -40.79 5.79 55.63
C GLN A 334 -39.33 6.24 55.34
N ILE A 335 -39.14 7.51 55.69
CA ILE A 335 -37.91 8.31 55.71
C ILE A 335 -37.67 8.66 57.20
N GLU A 336 -36.42 8.60 57.67
CA GLU A 336 -35.83 9.52 58.66
C GLU A 336 -34.31 9.26 58.71
N LEU A 337 -33.45 10.27 58.42
CA LEU A 337 -32.88 11.25 59.36
C LEU A 337 -31.97 10.66 60.45
N VAL A 338 -30.65 10.66 60.21
CA VAL A 338 -29.68 11.14 61.21
C VAL A 338 -28.57 11.95 60.51
N ASP A 339 -28.47 13.20 60.96
CA ASP A 339 -27.35 14.11 61.20
C ASP A 339 -25.92 13.47 61.36
N GLN A 340 -24.77 14.16 61.47
CA GLN A 340 -24.43 15.57 61.75
C GLN A 340 -22.92 15.87 61.41
N HIS A 341 -22.46 17.09 61.71
CA HIS A 341 -21.06 17.51 61.96
C HIS A 341 -20.04 17.66 60.80
N GLY A 342 -19.63 18.92 60.58
CA GLY A 342 -18.24 19.28 60.21
C GLY A 342 -17.34 19.42 61.46
N PRO A 343 -16.22 20.17 61.46
CA PRO A 343 -16.03 21.45 60.75
C PRO A 343 -14.73 21.58 59.90
N ASP A 344 -14.66 22.72 59.18
CA ASP A 344 -13.57 23.71 59.14
C ASP A 344 -12.31 23.50 60.04
N LEU A 345 -11.11 24.08 59.78
CA LEU A 345 -10.72 25.24 58.96
C LEU A 345 -9.18 25.25 58.74
N LEU A 346 -8.67 25.90 57.67
CA LEU A 346 -7.42 26.71 57.70
C LEU A 346 -7.31 27.59 56.44
N GLN A 347 -6.73 28.80 56.55
CA GLN A 347 -6.84 29.84 55.50
C GLN A 347 -5.59 30.75 55.35
N ARG A 348 -5.31 31.12 54.07
CA ARG A 348 -4.76 32.44 53.61
C ARG A 348 -3.28 32.75 53.98
N PRO A 349 -2.65 33.86 53.49
CA PRO A 349 -3.16 34.97 52.66
C PRO A 349 -2.37 35.37 51.37
N TYR A 350 -2.92 36.41 50.73
CA TYR A 350 -2.48 37.35 49.66
C TYR A 350 -0.97 37.67 49.55
N ARG A 351 -0.35 37.96 48.39
CA ARG A 351 -0.58 38.93 47.24
C ARG A 351 0.21 40.24 47.39
N ALA A 352 1.07 40.55 46.41
CA ALA A 352 1.64 41.88 46.14
C ALA A 352 1.91 42.05 44.63
N GLU A 353 2.04 43.31 44.16
CA GLU A 353 2.19 43.68 42.74
C GLU A 353 3.33 44.71 42.56
N ALA A 354 4.07 44.64 41.44
CA ALA A 354 4.97 45.71 40.97
C ALA A 354 5.21 45.61 39.45
N LYS A 355 5.74 46.68 38.84
CA LYS A 355 5.72 46.97 37.39
C LYS A 355 7.11 47.25 36.79
N ILE A 356 7.30 46.87 35.52
CA ILE A 356 8.09 47.58 34.46
C ILE A 356 9.62 47.66 34.72
N SER A 357 10.53 47.29 33.81
CA SER A 357 10.59 47.47 32.34
C SER A 357 11.14 46.18 31.63
N ASN A 358 11.75 46.10 30.42
CA ASN A 358 12.29 47.10 29.48
C ASN A 358 12.38 46.62 28.01
N LEU A 359 12.85 47.52 27.14
CA LEU A 359 13.21 47.44 25.72
C LEU A 359 14.46 46.55 25.41
N LYS A 360 14.79 46.16 24.17
CA LYS A 360 14.46 46.71 22.82
C LYS A 360 14.03 45.67 21.77
N THR A 361 13.22 46.14 20.82
CA THR A 361 12.86 45.49 19.55
C THR A 361 13.96 45.65 18.48
N LEU A 362 14.05 44.72 17.53
CA LEU A 362 14.64 44.98 16.20
C LEU A 362 13.59 44.71 15.11
N VAL A 363 13.34 45.70 14.27
CA VAL A 363 12.50 45.58 13.06
C VAL A 363 13.39 45.81 11.85
N ILE A 364 13.30 44.94 10.85
CA ILE A 364 13.84 45.20 9.51
C ILE A 364 12.65 45.30 8.56
N SER A 365 12.60 46.41 7.83
CA SER A 365 11.53 46.72 6.87
C SER A 365 12.05 46.54 5.45
N PHE A 366 11.21 46.01 4.55
CA PHE A 366 11.44 46.06 3.11
C PHE A 366 10.36 46.93 2.46
N LYS A 367 10.79 47.91 1.67
CA LYS A 367 9.94 48.87 0.95
C LYS A 367 10.14 48.68 -0.56
N PRO A 368 9.08 48.62 -1.39
CA PRO A 368 9.19 48.32 -2.83
C PRO A 368 9.40 49.58 -3.71
N GLN A 369 9.54 49.35 -5.03
CA GLN A 369 9.58 50.28 -6.20
C GLN A 369 10.99 50.59 -6.80
N PRO A 370 11.11 51.02 -8.10
CA PRO A 370 10.46 50.47 -9.30
C PRO A 370 11.30 50.54 -10.64
N THR A 371 10.73 50.03 -11.76
CA THR A 371 10.98 50.43 -13.20
C THR A 371 12.36 50.15 -13.88
N PRO A 372 12.49 50.17 -15.25
CA PRO A 372 11.59 49.64 -16.32
C PRO A 372 12.26 49.06 -17.62
N ILE A 373 11.60 48.08 -18.30
CA ILE A 373 11.37 47.97 -19.80
C ILE A 373 12.62 47.83 -20.76
N PRO A 374 12.56 47.27 -22.02
CA PRO A 374 11.46 46.83 -22.91
C PRO A 374 11.50 45.34 -23.39
N TRP A 375 10.68 45.03 -24.43
CA TRP A 375 10.37 43.72 -25.06
C TRP A 375 10.91 43.57 -26.50
N THR A 376 10.46 42.52 -27.24
CA THR A 376 10.62 42.18 -28.69
C THR A 376 11.92 41.45 -29.08
N THR A 377 12.01 40.50 -30.03
CA THR A 377 11.05 39.72 -30.88
C THR A 377 11.76 38.38 -31.24
N GLN A 378 11.12 37.20 -31.32
CA GLN A 378 10.34 36.58 -32.42
C GLN A 378 11.10 36.34 -33.76
N ALA A 379 10.87 35.17 -34.38
CA ALA A 379 11.41 34.64 -35.65
C ALA A 379 12.88 34.16 -35.66
N CYS A 380 13.34 33.21 -36.51
CA CYS A 380 12.73 32.02 -37.15
C CYS A 380 13.85 31.16 -37.82
N MET A 381 13.60 29.87 -38.13
CA MET A 381 14.41 29.03 -39.06
C MET A 381 15.90 28.78 -38.69
N HIS A 382 16.69 27.94 -39.39
CA HIS A 382 16.46 26.54 -39.83
C HIS A 382 17.85 25.88 -40.07
N GLU A 383 17.95 24.58 -39.83
CA GLU A 383 18.92 23.64 -40.44
C GLU A 383 20.45 23.70 -40.21
N LEU A 384 21.07 22.59 -40.64
CA LEU A 384 22.47 22.28 -40.97
C LEU A 384 23.56 22.22 -39.88
N PHE A 385 23.92 20.97 -39.62
CA PHE A 385 25.15 20.49 -38.98
C PHE A 385 26.43 21.17 -39.52
N THR A 386 27.38 21.43 -38.60
CA THR A 386 28.77 21.01 -38.81
C THR A 386 29.30 20.33 -37.55
N VAL A 387 29.88 19.13 -37.71
CA VAL A 387 30.64 18.47 -36.64
C VAL A 387 32.05 19.03 -36.65
N ASN A 388 32.62 19.31 -35.47
CA ASN A 388 34.07 19.37 -35.33
C ASN A 388 34.49 18.87 -33.94
N GLU A 389 35.45 17.97 -33.89
CA GLU A 389 35.93 17.38 -32.65
C GLU A 389 36.91 18.32 -31.94
N ARG A 390 36.73 18.52 -30.62
CA ARG A 390 37.85 18.76 -29.70
C ARG A 390 37.47 18.53 -28.24
N SER A 391 38.32 17.77 -27.57
CA SER A 391 38.25 17.49 -26.14
C SER A 391 38.47 18.76 -25.29
N VAL A 392 37.58 19.04 -24.34
CA VAL A 392 37.79 20.04 -23.29
C VAL A 392 37.55 19.42 -21.92
N THR A 393 38.63 19.05 -21.23
CA THR A 393 38.59 18.63 -19.83
C THR A 393 38.48 19.85 -18.91
N PHE A 394 37.40 19.94 -18.13
CA PHE A 394 37.33 20.84 -16.98
C PHE A 394 37.75 20.11 -15.69
N ARG A 395 38.72 20.67 -14.96
CA ARG A 395 39.03 20.30 -13.57
C ARG A 395 38.52 21.40 -12.62
N LEU A 396 38.06 20.99 -11.45
CA LEU A 396 37.70 21.91 -10.36
C LEU A 396 38.97 22.48 -9.68
N PRO A 397 38.96 23.74 -9.20
CA PRO A 397 40.11 24.36 -8.56
C PRO A 397 40.14 24.14 -7.03
N PHE A 398 41.32 23.83 -6.51
CA PHE A 398 41.74 24.05 -5.11
C PHE A 398 43.23 24.48 -5.12
N PRO A 399 43.75 25.10 -4.04
CA PRO A 399 44.58 26.31 -4.20
C PRO A 399 46.09 26.09 -4.39
N SER A 400 46.72 27.14 -4.90
CA SER A 400 48.14 27.23 -5.24
C SER A 400 49.10 27.26 -4.04
N VAL A 401 50.16 26.45 -4.09
CA VAL A 401 51.40 26.67 -3.32
C VAL A 401 52.63 26.51 -4.23
N ARG A 402 53.60 27.42 -4.02
CA ARG A 402 54.87 27.68 -4.74
C ARG A 402 55.51 26.59 -5.62
N SER A 403 55.74 27.00 -6.87
CA SER A 403 57.00 26.93 -7.64
C SER A 403 58.23 26.27 -6.99
N ASN A 404 58.83 25.29 -7.68
CA ASN A 404 60.04 25.55 -8.47
C ASN A 404 60.25 24.52 -9.60
N ARG A 405 61.14 24.84 -10.54
CA ARG A 405 61.67 23.95 -11.59
C ARG A 405 62.78 23.05 -10.96
N ASP A 406 63.37 22.01 -11.58
CA ASP A 406 63.85 21.84 -12.96
C ASP A 406 64.04 20.35 -13.40
N SER A 407 64.22 20.17 -14.72
CA SER A 407 65.05 19.16 -15.42
C SER A 407 64.92 17.62 -15.25
N LEU A 408 64.54 16.98 -16.37
CA LEU A 408 65.16 15.82 -17.07
C LEU A 408 65.36 14.40 -16.45
N HIS A 409 64.88 13.42 -17.23
CA HIS A 409 65.45 12.09 -17.64
C HIS A 409 66.25 11.16 -16.69
N GLY A 410 65.81 9.89 -16.65
CA GLY A 410 66.51 8.69 -16.12
C GLY A 410 65.48 7.67 -15.59
N PHE A 411 65.05 6.58 -16.23
CA PHE A 411 65.68 5.44 -16.95
C PHE A 411 66.32 4.37 -16.03
N ILE A 412 66.28 3.08 -16.44
CA ILE A 412 66.83 1.86 -15.77
C ILE A 412 65.90 1.31 -14.64
N ILE A 413 65.21 0.15 -14.73
CA ILE A 413 65.61 -1.29 -14.88
C ILE A 413 66.20 -1.84 -13.54
N CYS A 414 65.92 -3.02 -12.96
CA CYS A 414 65.26 -4.30 -13.32
C CYS A 414 64.38 -4.78 -12.11
N LYS A 415 63.77 -5.98 -11.94
CA LYS A 415 63.91 -7.35 -12.49
C LYS A 415 62.56 -8.08 -12.17
N THR A 416 61.78 -8.62 -13.12
CA THR A 416 61.78 -10.03 -13.63
C THR A 416 62.13 -11.10 -12.58
N LYS A 417 61.50 -12.29 -12.47
CA LYS A 417 60.67 -13.20 -13.33
C LYS A 417 59.55 -13.83 -12.42
N THR A 418 58.57 -14.69 -12.76
CA THR A 418 57.94 -15.39 -13.92
C THR A 418 56.67 -16.12 -13.36
N ASN A 419 55.66 -16.66 -14.05
CA ASN A 419 55.01 -16.50 -15.37
C ASN A 419 53.73 -17.40 -15.35
N SER A 420 52.64 -17.06 -16.08
CA SER A 420 51.65 -18.06 -16.58
C SER A 420 50.77 -17.51 -17.72
N VAL A 421 50.78 -18.26 -18.81
CA VAL A 421 50.07 -18.19 -20.09
C VAL A 421 48.73 -17.40 -20.15
N CYS A 422 48.62 -16.51 -21.14
CA CYS A 422 47.34 -15.99 -21.65
C CYS A 422 46.88 -16.78 -22.89
N ILE A 423 45.57 -16.90 -23.11
CA ILE A 423 44.94 -17.36 -24.36
C ILE A 423 43.97 -16.26 -24.81
N PRO A 424 43.96 -15.83 -26.10
CA PRO A 424 43.31 -14.59 -26.51
C PRO A 424 41.79 -14.70 -26.69
N PHE A 425 41.11 -13.56 -26.50
CA PHE A 425 39.68 -13.37 -26.80
C PHE A 425 39.51 -12.19 -27.76
N PHE A 426 38.54 -12.32 -28.69
CA PHE A 426 38.10 -11.33 -29.68
C PHE A 426 39.12 -10.80 -30.70
N ASN A 427 38.88 -11.14 -31.97
CA ASN A 427 38.93 -10.16 -33.06
C ASN A 427 38.20 -10.69 -34.31
N SER A 428 36.98 -10.16 -34.57
CA SER A 428 36.32 -10.03 -35.88
C SER A 428 34.79 -9.97 -35.75
N CYS A 429 34.22 -8.78 -35.94
CA CYS A 429 32.85 -8.58 -36.44
C CYS A 429 32.90 -7.38 -37.39
N ASN A 430 32.59 -7.57 -38.68
CA ASN A 430 32.57 -6.48 -39.64
C ASN A 430 31.39 -5.53 -39.37
N ALA A 431 31.62 -4.22 -39.50
CA ALA A 431 30.60 -3.21 -39.31
C ALA A 431 29.91 -2.84 -40.63
N THR A 432 28.62 -3.18 -40.75
CA THR A 432 27.67 -2.57 -41.71
C THR A 432 26.23 -2.69 -41.18
N SER A 433 25.40 -1.71 -41.52
CA SER A 433 23.93 -1.66 -41.33
C SER A 433 23.37 -1.93 -39.92
N LEU A 434 23.23 -0.87 -39.11
CA LEU A 434 22.27 -0.80 -38.00
C LEU A 434 21.98 0.69 -37.66
N PRO A 435 20.78 1.22 -37.96
CA PRO A 435 20.43 2.61 -37.66
C PRO A 435 19.74 2.76 -36.28
N HIS A 436 19.87 3.96 -35.69
CA HIS A 436 19.20 4.42 -34.46
C HIS A 436 19.45 3.57 -33.19
N GLY A 437 20.61 3.79 -32.58
CA GLY A 437 21.02 3.05 -31.38
C GLY A 437 20.47 3.59 -30.06
N LEU A 438 20.36 2.68 -29.09
CA LEU A 438 20.61 2.95 -27.67
C LEU A 438 21.05 1.63 -26.99
N CYS A 439 22.36 1.45 -26.79
CA CYS A 439 22.94 0.17 -26.36
C CYS A 439 23.72 0.29 -25.05
N VAL A 440 23.37 -0.58 -24.08
CA VAL A 440 24.25 -1.05 -22.98
C VAL A 440 24.60 -0.12 -21.78
N PRO A 441 24.07 1.11 -21.53
CA PRO A 441 24.59 1.92 -20.42
C PRO A 441 24.26 1.37 -19.02
N CYS A 442 23.03 0.90 -18.79
CA CYS A 442 22.51 0.72 -17.43
C CYS A 442 23.30 -0.31 -16.58
N ILE A 443 23.66 -1.47 -17.14
CA ILE A 443 24.40 -2.50 -16.40
C ILE A 443 25.86 -2.07 -16.17
N HIS A 444 26.47 -1.42 -17.17
CA HIS A 444 27.83 -0.87 -17.07
C HIS A 444 27.94 0.39 -16.22
N PHE A 445 26.82 1.07 -15.90
CA PHE A 445 26.76 2.10 -14.86
C PHE A 445 26.47 1.51 -13.47
N LEU A 446 25.56 0.53 -13.35
CA LEU A 446 25.15 -0.05 -12.07
C LEU A 446 26.30 -0.70 -11.30
N PHE A 447 27.12 -1.52 -11.96
CA PHE A 447 28.25 -2.17 -11.29
C PHE A 447 29.27 -1.15 -10.76
N PRO A 448 29.80 -0.22 -11.57
CA PRO A 448 30.72 0.81 -11.08
C PRO A 448 30.08 1.82 -10.13
N LEU A 449 28.80 2.21 -10.25
CA LEU A 449 28.20 3.09 -9.23
C LEU A 449 28.09 2.38 -7.89
N LEU A 450 27.57 1.15 -7.84
CA LEU A 450 27.43 0.42 -6.57
C LEU A 450 28.81 0.11 -5.96
N PHE A 451 29.81 -0.22 -6.78
CA PHE A 451 31.17 -0.47 -6.32
C PHE A 451 31.90 0.82 -5.89
N ASN A 452 31.77 1.92 -6.64
CA ASN A 452 32.39 3.21 -6.29
C ASN A 452 31.67 3.92 -5.13
N PHE A 453 30.38 3.70 -4.92
CA PHE A 453 29.71 4.10 -3.68
C PHE A 453 30.09 3.17 -2.52
N HIS A 454 30.40 1.89 -2.76
CA HIS A 454 30.97 1.03 -1.73
C HIS A 454 32.37 1.51 -1.31
N THR A 455 33.26 1.85 -2.25
CA THR A 455 34.57 2.44 -1.92
C THR A 455 34.43 3.84 -1.32
N ALA A 456 33.64 4.74 -1.89
CA ALA A 456 33.46 6.09 -1.32
C ALA A 456 32.80 6.07 0.08
N ALA A 457 31.91 5.12 0.36
CA ALA A 457 31.42 4.89 1.71
C ALA A 457 32.49 4.30 2.63
N ILE A 458 33.37 3.41 2.13
CA ILE A 458 34.53 2.91 2.87
C ILE A 458 35.53 4.04 3.15
N ASP A 459 35.82 4.93 2.21
CA ASP A 459 36.70 6.09 2.38
C ASP A 459 36.13 7.07 3.41
N LEU A 460 34.82 7.34 3.33
CA LEU A 460 34.10 8.13 4.34
C LEU A 460 34.14 7.47 5.72
N ILE A 461 34.06 6.14 5.81
CA ILE A 461 34.18 5.36 7.06
C ILE A 461 35.63 5.32 7.56
N MET A 462 36.63 5.26 6.69
CA MET A 462 38.06 5.33 7.06
C MET A 462 38.48 6.73 7.52
N SER A 463 37.70 7.77 7.21
CA SER A 463 37.88 9.11 7.78
C SER A 463 37.41 9.26 9.23
N LEU A 464 36.74 8.25 9.81
CA LEU A 464 36.24 8.27 11.19
C LEU A 464 37.26 7.69 12.17
N PRO A 465 37.51 8.33 13.34
CA PRO A 465 38.44 7.81 14.34
C PRO A 465 38.03 6.43 14.87
N THR A 466 38.97 5.46 14.81
CA THR A 466 38.74 4.10 15.29
C THR A 466 38.98 4.01 16.80
N HIS A 467 37.92 3.72 17.58
CA HIS A 467 38.06 3.13 18.90
C HIS A 467 37.69 1.64 18.85
N THR A 468 38.65 0.80 19.20
CA THR A 468 38.48 -0.65 19.34
C THR A 468 37.82 -0.99 20.67
N ALA A 469 36.75 -1.76 20.63
CA ALA A 469 36.21 -2.46 21.80
C ALA A 469 36.32 -3.96 21.53
N GLU A 470 37.20 -4.64 22.28
CA GLU A 470 37.32 -6.09 22.26
C GLU A 470 36.18 -6.71 23.09
N ALA A 471 35.69 -7.88 22.68
CA ALA A 471 34.55 -8.53 23.33
C ALA A 471 35.03 -9.64 24.29
N THR A 472 35.01 -9.36 25.59
CA THR A 472 35.17 -10.37 26.64
C THR A 472 33.84 -11.05 26.95
N HIS A 473 33.82 -12.38 26.83
CA HIS A 473 32.74 -13.22 27.37
C HIS A 473 32.95 -13.43 28.87
N GLU A 474 31.87 -13.46 29.65
CA GLU A 474 31.86 -14.25 30.90
C GLU A 474 30.48 -14.89 31.18
N LYS A 475 30.41 -15.73 32.22
CA LYS A 475 29.41 -16.79 32.39
C LYS A 475 28.42 -16.53 33.53
N SER A 476 27.32 -17.28 33.54
CA SER A 476 26.30 -17.28 34.60
C SER A 476 26.84 -17.72 35.96
N ALA A 477 26.44 -17.02 37.04
CA ALA A 477 26.36 -17.57 38.39
C ALA A 477 25.30 -16.86 39.26
N THR A 478 24.51 -17.69 39.96
CA THR A 478 23.79 -17.55 41.25
C THR A 478 23.55 -16.18 41.90
N VAL A 479 22.31 -15.97 42.38
CA VAL A 479 21.87 -14.84 43.24
C VAL A 479 21.92 -15.21 44.73
N SER A 480 22.58 -14.41 45.58
CA SER A 480 22.31 -14.37 47.03
C SER A 480 22.93 -13.16 47.76
N SER A 481 22.18 -12.60 48.73
CA SER A 481 22.61 -11.65 49.79
C SER A 481 22.92 -10.18 49.41
N SER A 482 22.99 -9.33 50.43
CA SER A 482 22.89 -7.85 50.41
C SER A 482 23.36 -7.26 51.77
N PRO A 483 23.40 -5.93 51.98
CA PRO A 483 24.00 -4.89 51.13
C PRO A 483 24.89 -3.88 51.92
N THR A 484 26.05 -3.48 51.41
CA THR A 484 26.86 -2.36 51.95
C THR A 484 27.72 -1.71 50.86
N GLY A 485 28.03 -0.42 51.03
CA GLY A 485 29.04 0.32 50.25
C GLY A 485 28.48 1.36 49.28
N ASP A 486 28.61 2.64 49.62
CA ASP A 486 28.47 3.75 48.67
C ASP A 486 29.75 3.87 47.83
N GLU A 487 29.64 3.83 46.50
CA GLU A 487 30.59 4.54 45.63
C GLU A 487 29.95 4.92 44.28
N SER A 488 29.71 6.22 44.08
CA SER A 488 28.93 6.77 42.96
C SER A 488 29.76 6.96 41.67
N SER A 489 30.38 5.88 41.20
CA SER A 489 31.10 5.83 39.93
C SER A 489 30.16 5.89 38.72
N ASN A 490 29.76 7.11 38.34
CA ASN A 490 29.09 7.34 37.06
C ASN A 490 29.97 6.81 35.91
N PRO A 491 29.46 5.92 35.02
CA PRO A 491 30.23 5.46 33.88
C PRO A 491 30.56 6.63 32.94
N PRO A 492 31.76 6.67 32.32
CA PRO A 492 32.19 7.80 31.51
C PRO A 492 31.23 8.05 30.35
N SER A 493 30.77 9.29 30.22
CA SER A 493 29.76 9.70 29.24
C SER A 493 30.35 9.79 27.83
N ILE A 494 30.50 8.63 27.17
CA ILE A 494 30.97 8.50 25.79
C ILE A 494 30.21 9.49 24.90
N SER A 495 30.94 10.42 24.29
CA SER A 495 30.36 11.50 23.49
C SER A 495 29.88 10.98 22.14
N LEU A 496 28.66 10.41 22.12
CA LEU A 496 28.01 9.87 20.93
C LEU A 496 28.21 10.78 19.71
N SER A 497 28.65 10.20 18.60
CA SER A 497 28.87 10.92 17.34
C SER A 497 27.58 11.59 16.86
N SER A 498 27.70 12.64 16.04
CA SER A 498 26.54 13.32 15.46
C SER A 498 25.63 12.36 14.68
N PHE A 499 26.20 11.32 14.06
CA PHE A 499 25.44 10.27 13.38
C PHE A 499 24.68 9.36 14.36
N GLN A 500 25.29 8.92 15.46
CA GLN A 500 24.60 8.14 16.50
C GLN A 500 23.50 8.97 17.19
N LYS A 501 23.75 10.26 17.47
CA LYS A 501 22.73 11.19 17.99
C LYS A 501 21.55 11.35 17.03
N LEU A 502 21.82 11.43 15.73
CA LEU A 502 20.78 11.45 14.69
C LEU A 502 20.03 10.11 14.62
N ASN A 503 20.73 8.98 14.67
CA ASN A 503 20.14 7.65 14.64
C ASN A 503 19.17 7.43 15.81
N ASN A 504 19.63 7.66 17.04
CA ASN A 504 18.83 7.52 18.25
C ASN A 504 17.59 8.46 18.22
N ARG A 505 17.70 9.65 17.60
CA ARG A 505 16.58 10.57 17.40
C ARG A 505 15.57 10.07 16.35
N ILE A 506 16.04 9.38 15.30
CA ILE A 506 15.20 8.80 14.24
C ILE A 506 14.51 7.50 14.70
N GLU A 507 15.23 6.62 15.40
CA GLU A 507 14.68 5.40 16.01
C GLU A 507 13.71 5.71 17.16
N GLY A 508 13.92 6.83 17.86
CA GLY A 508 12.95 7.38 18.81
C GLY A 508 11.64 7.89 18.21
N LEU A 509 11.50 7.95 16.87
CA LEU A 509 10.24 8.33 16.22
C LEU A 509 9.24 7.17 16.25
N ALA A 510 8.08 7.42 16.85
CA ALA A 510 7.08 6.41 17.19
C ALA A 510 6.47 5.66 15.98
N GLY A 511 7.16 4.63 15.51
CA GLY A 511 6.74 3.75 14.42
C GLY A 511 7.90 3.01 13.76
N LEU A 512 9.08 3.61 13.76
CA LEU A 512 10.25 3.16 13.02
C LEU A 512 10.82 1.84 13.58
N GLU A 513 11.03 0.87 12.69
CA GLU A 513 11.63 -0.42 13.04
C GLU A 513 13.15 -0.29 13.00
N ALA A 514 13.78 -0.18 14.18
CA ALA A 514 15.23 -0.11 14.36
C ALA A 514 15.94 -1.44 14.08
N ARG A 515 15.30 -2.58 14.40
CA ARG A 515 15.87 -3.91 14.15
C ARG A 515 16.12 -4.13 12.65
N GLY A 516 17.33 -4.56 12.34
CA GLY A 516 17.74 -4.95 11.00
C GLY A 516 17.59 -6.46 10.76
N ILE A 517 18.72 -7.09 10.46
CA ILE A 517 18.85 -8.52 10.12
C ILE A 517 18.95 -9.47 11.33
N GLU A 518 18.92 -8.92 12.55
CA GLU A 518 19.03 -9.70 13.79
C GLU A 518 17.84 -10.64 13.98
N ARG A 519 18.10 -11.80 14.60
CA ARG A 519 17.09 -12.79 14.94
C ARG A 519 16.00 -12.19 15.83
N VAL A 520 14.74 -12.46 15.52
CA VAL A 520 13.62 -12.22 16.45
C VAL A 520 13.53 -13.38 17.46
N LEU A 521 13.67 -13.08 18.74
CA LEU A 521 13.64 -14.09 19.80
C LEU A 521 12.21 -14.64 20.00
N PRO A 522 12.03 -15.85 20.54
CA PRO A 522 10.71 -16.46 20.75
C PRO A 522 9.71 -15.56 21.50
N GLU A 523 10.18 -14.89 22.54
CA GLU A 523 9.43 -14.01 23.45
C GLU A 523 9.06 -12.63 22.86
N GLU A 524 9.65 -12.24 21.73
CA GLU A 524 9.39 -10.95 21.06
C GLU A 524 8.33 -11.03 19.95
N ARG A 525 7.76 -12.22 19.74
CA ARG A 525 6.87 -12.54 18.62
C ARG A 525 5.42 -12.31 18.99
N GLN A 526 4.58 -12.16 17.97
CA GLN A 526 3.14 -12.05 18.19
C GLN A 526 2.55 -13.39 18.64
N GLU A 527 1.53 -13.34 19.49
CA GLU A 527 0.78 -14.51 19.91
C GLU A 527 0.12 -15.22 18.71
N ALA A 528 -0.08 -16.54 18.84
CA ALA A 528 -0.73 -17.33 17.79
C ALA A 528 -2.20 -16.90 17.62
N SER A 529 -2.56 -16.43 16.42
CA SER A 529 -3.91 -15.99 16.12
C SER A 529 -4.29 -16.33 14.68
N SER A 530 -5.46 -16.92 14.48
CA SER A 530 -6.01 -17.23 13.15
C SER A 530 -6.18 -15.99 12.26
N ALA A 531 -6.35 -14.81 12.87
CA ALA A 531 -6.41 -13.54 12.16
C ALA A 531 -5.02 -13.02 11.73
N ALA A 532 -3.96 -13.41 12.43
CA ALA A 532 -2.59 -13.19 11.99
C ALA A 532 -2.21 -14.21 10.89
N ASP A 533 -2.60 -15.48 11.03
CA ASP A 533 -2.41 -16.47 9.97
C ASP A 533 -3.07 -16.01 8.65
N LEU A 534 -4.33 -15.58 8.66
CA LEU A 534 -4.98 -15.08 7.44
C LEU A 534 -4.28 -13.84 6.83
N GLN A 535 -3.60 -13.03 7.65
CA GLN A 535 -2.81 -11.89 7.18
C GLN A 535 -1.63 -12.30 6.30
N VAL A 536 -1.16 -13.56 6.37
CA VAL A 536 -0.16 -14.15 5.44
C VAL A 536 -0.68 -14.11 4.00
N ALA A 537 -1.91 -14.56 3.77
CA ALA A 537 -2.53 -14.57 2.44
C ALA A 537 -2.91 -13.14 1.99
N VAL A 538 -3.48 -12.33 2.90
CA VAL A 538 -3.85 -10.94 2.59
C VAL A 538 -2.64 -10.08 2.23
N LEU A 539 -1.47 -10.31 2.85
CA LEU A 539 -0.23 -9.62 2.51
C LEU A 539 0.19 -9.89 1.06
N TRP A 540 0.31 -11.15 0.66
CA TRP A 540 0.71 -11.50 -0.71
C TRP A 540 -0.34 -11.16 -1.76
N PHE A 541 -1.61 -11.18 -1.38
CA PHE A 541 -2.70 -10.72 -2.23
C PHE A 541 -2.56 -9.20 -2.46
N SER A 542 -2.57 -8.41 -1.40
CA SER A 542 -2.48 -6.94 -1.43
C SER A 542 -1.23 -6.45 -2.17
N ALA A 543 -0.04 -6.91 -1.77
CA ALA A 543 1.23 -6.45 -2.33
C ALA A 543 1.42 -6.80 -3.81
N ASN A 544 0.65 -7.73 -4.39
CA ASN A 544 0.76 -8.12 -5.80
C ASN A 544 -0.44 -7.71 -6.66
N LEU A 545 -1.41 -6.96 -6.11
CA LEU A 545 -2.37 -6.17 -6.90
C LEU A 545 -1.69 -4.86 -7.39
N SER A 546 -0.56 -4.99 -8.08
CA SER A 546 0.24 -3.89 -8.63
C SER A 546 0.30 -3.94 -10.15
N LEU A 547 0.55 -2.77 -10.75
CA LEU A 547 0.67 -2.57 -12.19
C LEU A 547 1.89 -3.26 -12.82
N ASN A 548 2.96 -3.50 -12.05
CA ASN A 548 4.14 -4.23 -12.54
C ASN A 548 3.79 -5.68 -12.95
N ASN A 549 2.89 -6.31 -12.22
CA ASN A 549 2.34 -7.62 -12.55
C ASN A 549 1.41 -7.53 -13.77
N LEU A 550 0.65 -6.44 -13.92
CA LEU A 550 -0.21 -6.21 -15.10
C LEU A 550 0.64 -6.15 -16.37
N ALA A 551 1.76 -5.43 -16.34
CA ALA A 551 2.70 -5.37 -17.45
C ALA A 551 3.24 -6.76 -17.88
N THR A 552 3.26 -7.76 -16.99
CA THR A 552 3.69 -9.13 -17.33
C THR A 552 2.67 -9.85 -18.23
N GLY A 553 1.38 -9.77 -17.92
CA GLY A 553 0.34 -10.47 -18.67
C GLY A 553 0.19 -9.96 -20.11
N LEU A 554 0.51 -8.68 -20.35
CA LEU A 554 0.49 -8.07 -21.68
C LEU A 554 1.43 -8.77 -22.68
N PHE A 555 2.56 -9.32 -22.23
CA PHE A 555 3.54 -9.97 -23.11
C PHE A 555 2.97 -11.17 -23.89
N GLY A 556 1.97 -11.88 -23.36
CA GLY A 556 1.43 -13.10 -23.98
C GLY A 556 0.90 -12.83 -25.39
N PRO A 557 -0.12 -11.96 -25.54
CA PRO A 557 -0.57 -11.54 -26.87
C PRO A 557 0.40 -10.59 -27.58
N MET A 558 0.95 -9.57 -26.89
CA MET A 558 1.66 -8.47 -27.56
C MET A 558 3.08 -8.81 -28.04
N VAL A 559 3.77 -9.75 -27.39
CA VAL A 559 5.19 -10.06 -27.66
C VAL A 559 5.39 -11.52 -28.07
N PHE A 560 4.66 -12.44 -27.45
CA PHE A 560 4.74 -13.87 -27.79
C PHE A 560 3.70 -14.32 -28.85
N GLY A 561 2.77 -13.45 -29.25
CA GLY A 561 1.78 -13.74 -30.29
C GLY A 561 0.76 -14.82 -29.90
N LEU A 562 0.49 -14.97 -28.60
CA LEU A 562 -0.39 -16.01 -28.06
C LEU A 562 -1.86 -15.56 -28.04
N GLY A 563 -2.77 -16.52 -28.25
CA GLY A 563 -4.20 -16.29 -28.09
C GLY A 563 -4.61 -16.05 -26.64
N PHE A 564 -5.87 -15.63 -26.42
CA PHE A 564 -6.39 -15.36 -25.07
C PHE A 564 -6.33 -16.60 -24.18
N LEU A 565 -6.84 -17.74 -24.65
CA LEU A 565 -6.90 -18.99 -23.89
C LEU A 565 -5.51 -19.56 -23.58
N ASP A 566 -4.61 -19.57 -24.57
CA ASP A 566 -3.21 -19.96 -24.39
C ASP A 566 -2.56 -19.11 -23.28
N SER A 567 -2.65 -17.79 -23.40
CA SER A 567 -2.08 -16.85 -22.44
C SER A 567 -2.68 -17.06 -21.04
N ALA A 568 -4.00 -17.17 -20.93
CA ALA A 568 -4.70 -17.34 -19.65
C ALA A 568 -4.28 -18.60 -18.91
N LEU A 569 -4.19 -19.75 -19.60
CA LEU A 569 -3.80 -21.01 -18.99
C LEU A 569 -2.32 -20.99 -18.56
N LEU A 570 -1.42 -20.53 -19.42
CA LEU A 570 0.02 -20.46 -19.12
C LEU A 570 0.31 -19.48 -17.98
N ALA A 571 -0.41 -18.36 -17.93
CA ALA A 571 -0.32 -17.38 -16.85
C ALA A 571 -0.76 -17.97 -15.50
N VAL A 572 -1.90 -18.68 -15.46
CA VAL A 572 -2.40 -19.33 -14.23
C VAL A 572 -1.45 -20.43 -13.75
N PHE A 573 -1.09 -21.38 -14.61
CA PHE A 573 -0.24 -22.51 -14.20
C PHE A 573 1.20 -22.08 -13.87
N GLY A 574 1.76 -21.14 -14.63
CA GLY A 574 3.06 -20.54 -14.33
C GLY A 574 3.04 -19.84 -12.97
N THR A 575 1.98 -19.07 -12.69
CA THR A 575 1.77 -18.40 -11.41
C THR A 575 1.74 -19.37 -10.24
N ILE A 576 0.95 -20.44 -10.33
CA ILE A 576 0.82 -21.45 -9.26
C ILE A 576 2.18 -22.08 -8.95
N LEU A 577 2.92 -22.47 -9.98
CA LEU A 577 4.23 -23.09 -9.83
C LEU A 577 5.26 -22.12 -9.23
N GLY A 578 5.24 -20.85 -9.66
CA GLY A 578 6.10 -19.79 -9.12
C GLY A 578 5.77 -19.46 -7.66
N ALA A 579 4.48 -19.42 -7.31
CA ALA A 579 4.01 -19.20 -5.95
C ALA A 579 4.45 -20.31 -4.98
N CYS A 580 4.59 -21.56 -5.44
CA CYS A 580 5.08 -22.68 -4.62
C CYS A 580 6.53 -22.51 -4.15
N SER A 581 7.43 -21.95 -4.97
CA SER A 581 8.83 -21.70 -4.57
C SER A 581 8.94 -20.62 -3.49
N THR A 582 8.20 -19.51 -3.65
CA THR A 582 8.07 -18.44 -2.66
C THR A 582 7.40 -18.94 -1.38
N ALA A 583 6.36 -19.76 -1.49
CA ALA A 583 5.70 -20.40 -0.36
C ALA A 583 6.61 -21.35 0.41
N TYR A 584 7.50 -22.09 -0.27
CA TYR A 584 8.51 -22.92 0.38
C TYR A 584 9.46 -22.07 1.23
N MET A 585 10.00 -20.98 0.68
CA MET A 585 10.88 -20.07 1.41
C MET A 585 10.18 -19.36 2.57
N ALA A 586 8.92 -18.94 2.39
CA ALA A 586 8.10 -18.34 3.46
C ALA A 586 8.02 -19.22 4.72
N THR A 587 8.04 -20.56 4.58
CA THR A 587 7.95 -21.46 5.74
C THR A 587 9.12 -21.35 6.73
N TRP A 588 10.27 -20.82 6.31
CA TRP A 588 11.44 -20.69 7.19
C TRP A 588 11.41 -19.46 8.10
N GLY A 589 10.64 -18.42 7.74
CA GLY A 589 10.54 -17.18 8.52
C GLY A 589 10.06 -17.41 9.96
N PRO A 590 8.89 -18.04 10.18
CA PRO A 590 8.35 -18.28 11.52
C PRO A 590 9.23 -19.18 12.38
N GLN A 591 9.91 -20.18 11.82
CA GLN A 591 10.76 -21.10 12.62
C GLN A 591 12.11 -20.49 12.97
N SER A 592 12.75 -19.82 12.01
CA SER A 592 14.08 -19.27 12.23
C SER A 592 14.07 -17.98 13.05
N GLY A 593 13.07 -17.12 12.87
CA GLY A 593 13.12 -15.73 13.32
C GLY A 593 14.15 -14.89 12.55
N ASN A 594 14.73 -15.43 11.46
CA ASN A 594 15.80 -14.83 10.67
C ASN A 594 15.28 -14.37 9.30
N ARG A 595 15.85 -13.29 8.76
CA ARG A 595 15.52 -12.79 7.40
C ARG A 595 15.96 -13.78 6.33
N THR A 596 15.37 -13.75 5.15
CA THR A 596 15.53 -14.74 4.05
C THR A 596 16.99 -14.95 3.65
N MET A 597 17.74 -13.86 3.47
CA MET A 597 19.17 -13.93 3.12
C MET A 597 20.09 -14.30 4.30
N VAL A 598 19.59 -14.26 5.54
CA VAL A 598 20.24 -14.85 6.71
C VAL A 598 19.95 -16.35 6.79
N VAL A 599 18.69 -16.76 6.57
CA VAL A 599 18.29 -18.17 6.42
C VAL A 599 19.12 -18.87 5.34
N LEU A 600 19.38 -18.20 4.21
CA LEU A 600 20.17 -18.75 3.12
C LEU A 600 21.60 -19.15 3.51
N ARG A 601 22.19 -18.54 4.55
CA ARG A 601 23.52 -18.92 5.08
C ARG A 601 23.56 -20.37 5.58
N TYR A 602 22.44 -20.90 6.06
CA TYR A 602 22.34 -22.27 6.57
C TYR A 602 22.40 -23.33 5.47
N PHE A 603 22.11 -22.94 4.22
CA PHE A 603 22.07 -23.82 3.05
C PHE A 603 23.25 -23.60 2.10
N MET A 604 23.54 -22.33 1.75
CA MET A 604 24.63 -21.97 0.84
C MET A 604 25.92 -21.54 1.53
N GLY A 605 25.95 -21.49 2.87
CA GLY A 605 27.14 -21.07 3.64
C GLY A 605 27.31 -19.56 3.79
N TYR A 606 28.12 -19.15 4.76
CA TYR A 606 28.25 -17.74 5.19
C TYR A 606 28.83 -16.80 4.11
N TRP A 607 29.73 -17.30 3.26
CA TRP A 607 30.34 -16.51 2.19
C TRP A 607 29.59 -16.60 0.86
N PRO A 608 29.20 -17.78 0.35
CA PRO A 608 28.52 -17.87 -0.95
C PRO A 608 27.14 -17.23 -0.97
N SER A 609 26.38 -17.28 0.13
CA SER A 609 25.04 -16.67 0.21
C SER A 609 25.04 -15.15 -0.04
N LYS A 610 26.20 -14.49 0.03
CA LYS A 610 26.36 -13.06 -0.28
C LYS A 610 26.16 -12.74 -1.76
N LEU A 611 26.41 -13.69 -2.67
CA LEU A 611 26.16 -13.52 -4.10
C LEU A 611 24.64 -13.46 -4.38
N PRO A 612 23.81 -14.44 -3.97
CA PRO A 612 22.35 -14.31 -3.93
C PRO A 612 21.86 -13.09 -3.15
N THR A 613 22.51 -12.70 -2.04
CA THR A 613 22.15 -11.49 -1.30
C THR A 613 22.30 -10.23 -2.16
N PHE A 614 23.40 -10.09 -2.89
CA PHE A 614 23.62 -8.96 -3.80
C PHE A 614 22.60 -8.97 -4.95
N LEU A 615 22.37 -10.13 -5.56
CA LEU A 615 21.37 -10.29 -6.61
C LEU A 615 19.94 -9.97 -6.11
N ASN A 616 19.62 -10.27 -4.85
CA ASN A 616 18.34 -9.88 -4.22
C ASN A 616 18.20 -8.36 -4.03
N ILE A 617 19.29 -7.65 -3.70
CA ILE A 617 19.24 -6.17 -3.61
C ILE A 617 18.91 -5.58 -4.99
N VAL A 618 19.56 -6.08 -6.06
CA VAL A 618 19.29 -5.66 -7.44
C VAL A 618 17.86 -6.03 -7.86
N LEU A 619 17.38 -7.21 -7.48
CA LEU A 619 16.02 -7.69 -7.72
C LEU A 619 14.96 -6.77 -7.10
N MET A 620 15.12 -6.46 -5.82
CA MET A 620 14.13 -5.67 -5.08
C MET A 620 14.16 -4.19 -5.49
N VAL A 621 15.33 -3.63 -5.83
CA VAL A 621 15.45 -2.28 -6.42
C VAL A 621 14.82 -2.24 -7.82
N GLY A 622 14.97 -3.28 -8.63
CA GLY A 622 14.42 -3.33 -9.99
C GLY A 622 12.89 -3.38 -10.02
N TYR A 623 12.23 -4.15 -9.15
CA TYR A 623 10.76 -4.11 -9.06
C TYR A 623 10.23 -2.74 -8.62
N ALA A 624 10.82 -2.14 -7.59
CA ALA A 624 10.47 -0.79 -7.16
C ALA A 624 10.73 0.25 -8.27
N THR A 625 11.73 0.02 -9.14
CA THR A 625 12.02 0.87 -10.31
C THR A 625 10.89 0.77 -11.35
N ILE A 626 10.44 -0.46 -11.66
CA ILE A 626 9.34 -0.72 -12.60
C ILE A 626 8.03 -0.11 -12.08
N ASP A 627 7.69 -0.33 -10.81
CA ASP A 627 6.53 0.27 -10.14
C ASP A 627 6.51 1.80 -10.30
N CYS A 628 7.64 2.47 -9.99
CA CYS A 628 7.76 3.92 -10.09
C CYS A 628 7.56 4.41 -11.53
N ILE A 629 8.04 3.67 -12.53
CA ILE A 629 7.81 3.99 -13.95
C ILE A 629 6.32 3.86 -14.30
N ILE A 630 5.66 2.72 -14.03
CA ILE A 630 4.27 2.53 -14.47
C ILE A 630 3.32 3.45 -13.71
N GLY A 631 3.50 3.62 -12.39
CA GLY A 631 2.75 4.59 -11.60
C GLY A 631 2.92 6.02 -12.13
N GLY A 632 4.15 6.40 -12.51
CA GLY A 632 4.42 7.68 -13.15
C GLY A 632 3.78 7.84 -14.54
N GLN A 633 3.72 6.78 -15.35
CA GLN A 633 3.03 6.78 -16.64
C GLN A 633 1.51 6.95 -16.48
N VAL A 634 0.87 6.21 -15.57
CA VAL A 634 -0.58 6.35 -15.32
C VAL A 634 -0.91 7.75 -14.81
N LEU A 635 -0.16 8.30 -13.84
CA LEU A 635 -0.40 9.66 -13.34
C LEU A 635 -0.19 10.73 -14.42
N SER A 636 0.78 10.54 -15.32
CA SER A 636 1.02 11.43 -16.47
C SER A 636 -0.15 11.37 -17.47
N ALA A 637 -0.65 10.17 -17.80
CA ALA A 637 -1.79 9.98 -18.69
C ALA A 637 -3.09 10.57 -18.11
N VAL A 638 -3.39 10.35 -16.82
CA VAL A 638 -4.54 10.97 -16.12
C VAL A 638 -4.50 12.51 -16.19
N SER A 639 -3.31 13.10 -16.19
CA SER A 639 -3.14 14.56 -16.29
C SER A 639 -3.41 15.15 -17.68
N GLY A 640 -3.78 14.32 -18.67
CA GLY A 640 -3.88 14.75 -20.07
C GLY A 640 -2.54 15.21 -20.66
N GLY A 641 -1.43 14.68 -20.15
CA GLY A 641 -0.07 15.09 -20.53
C GLY A 641 0.43 16.40 -19.92
N THR A 642 -0.38 17.10 -19.10
CA THR A 642 0.05 18.35 -18.43
C THR A 642 1.17 18.12 -17.39
N MET A 643 1.24 16.92 -16.82
CA MET A 643 2.32 16.45 -15.97
C MET A 643 3.14 15.38 -16.71
N THR A 644 4.47 15.53 -16.75
CA THR A 644 5.35 14.54 -17.38
C THR A 644 5.51 13.27 -16.53
N ILE A 645 5.82 12.14 -17.19
CA ILE A 645 6.12 10.85 -16.55
C ILE A 645 7.19 11.00 -15.45
N LEU A 646 8.19 11.85 -15.66
CA LEU A 646 9.27 12.11 -14.70
C LEU A 646 8.76 12.70 -13.38
N VAL A 647 7.77 13.60 -13.41
CA VAL A 647 7.18 14.15 -12.18
C VAL A 647 6.35 13.07 -11.47
N GLY A 648 5.60 12.25 -12.23
CA GLY A 648 4.88 11.10 -11.68
C GLY A 648 5.80 10.08 -10.98
N VAL A 649 6.93 9.74 -11.62
CA VAL A 649 8.00 8.90 -11.05
C VAL A 649 8.52 9.46 -9.73
N ILE A 650 8.81 10.77 -9.67
CA ILE A 650 9.27 11.44 -8.43
C ILE A 650 8.22 11.32 -7.31
N VAL A 651 6.93 11.54 -7.62
CA VAL A 651 5.85 11.43 -6.62
C VAL A 651 5.74 10.01 -6.07
N VAL A 652 5.71 8.98 -6.93
CA VAL A 652 5.60 7.58 -6.50
C VAL A 652 6.83 7.13 -5.69
N ALA A 653 8.04 7.54 -6.12
CA ALA A 653 9.28 7.22 -5.41
C ALA A 653 9.35 7.88 -4.01
N ILE A 654 8.95 9.15 -3.87
CA ILE A 654 8.93 9.85 -2.58
C ILE A 654 7.94 9.19 -1.62
N VAL A 655 6.73 8.86 -2.06
CA VAL A 655 5.73 8.21 -1.19
C VAL A 655 6.19 6.81 -0.77
N SER A 656 6.75 6.03 -1.69
CA SER A 656 7.29 4.69 -1.39
C SER A 656 8.48 4.73 -0.41
N TRP A 657 9.39 5.69 -0.59
CA TRP A 657 10.51 5.94 0.33
C TRP A 657 10.04 6.25 1.75
N VAL A 658 9.06 7.15 1.89
CA VAL A 658 8.48 7.54 3.18
C VAL A 658 7.92 6.32 3.91
N VAL A 659 7.15 5.46 3.25
CA VAL A 659 6.56 4.26 3.89
C VAL A 659 7.65 3.24 4.25
N ALA A 660 8.63 3.00 3.37
CA ALA A 660 9.73 2.05 3.61
C ALA A 660 10.64 2.45 4.79
N VAL A 661 10.89 3.76 4.97
CA VAL A 661 11.64 4.30 6.12
C VAL A 661 10.86 4.10 7.42
N PHE A 662 9.61 4.58 7.49
CA PHE A 662 8.81 4.53 8.73
C PHE A 662 8.32 3.12 9.11
N GLY A 663 8.46 2.13 8.23
CA GLY A 663 8.65 0.72 8.59
C GLY A 663 7.39 -0.17 8.66
N MET A 664 7.63 -1.48 8.84
CA MET A 664 6.62 -2.53 8.61
C MET A 664 5.37 -2.41 9.47
N ARG A 665 5.46 -1.80 10.65
CA ARG A 665 4.30 -1.55 11.54
C ARG A 665 3.28 -0.54 10.97
N ILE A 666 3.66 0.29 10.00
CA ILE A 666 2.74 1.17 9.28
C ILE A 666 2.29 0.47 8.00
N PHE A 667 3.23 -0.11 7.24
CA PHE A 667 2.95 -0.88 6.03
C PHE A 667 1.92 -2.01 6.26
N HIS A 668 2.10 -2.89 7.25
CA HIS A 668 1.10 -3.93 7.59
C HIS A 668 -0.27 -3.36 8.04
N THR A 669 -0.34 -2.09 8.48
CA THR A 669 -1.63 -1.44 8.77
C THR A 669 -2.31 -0.96 7.47
N TYR A 670 -1.53 -0.54 6.48
CA TYR A 670 -1.99 -0.17 5.14
C TYR A 670 -2.39 -1.41 4.32
N GLU A 671 -1.53 -2.43 4.21
CA GLU A 671 -1.76 -3.71 3.50
C GLU A 671 -3.01 -4.47 3.98
N ARG A 672 -3.46 -4.23 5.21
CA ARG A 672 -4.70 -4.83 5.73
C ARG A 672 -5.95 -4.32 5.01
N TYR A 673 -5.90 -3.14 4.40
CA TYR A 673 -7.05 -2.46 3.78
C TYR A 673 -6.79 -1.96 2.35
N ALA A 674 -5.54 -1.77 1.93
CA ALA A 674 -5.17 -1.22 0.62
C ALA A 674 -5.77 -2.03 -0.56
N TRP A 675 -5.70 -3.37 -0.46
CA TRP A 675 -6.32 -4.29 -1.42
C TRP A 675 -7.82 -4.06 -1.65
N ILE A 676 -8.56 -3.54 -0.67
CA ILE A 676 -10.01 -3.31 -0.84
C ILE A 676 -10.24 -2.24 -1.91
N ALA A 677 -9.47 -1.15 -1.86
CA ALA A 677 -9.53 -0.11 -2.89
C ALA A 677 -9.10 -0.67 -4.25
N GLN A 678 -7.98 -1.42 -4.30
CA GLN A 678 -7.46 -2.02 -5.54
C GLN A 678 -8.44 -3.00 -6.20
N VAL A 679 -9.03 -3.93 -5.43
CA VAL A 679 -10.02 -4.88 -5.94
C VAL A 679 -11.26 -4.16 -6.48
N VAL A 680 -11.74 -3.11 -5.83
CA VAL A 680 -12.90 -2.33 -6.33
C VAL A 680 -12.57 -1.69 -7.68
N VAL A 681 -11.44 -0.99 -7.81
CA VAL A 681 -11.10 -0.32 -9.08
C VAL A 681 -10.71 -1.30 -10.19
N LEU A 682 -10.08 -2.43 -9.87
CA LEU A 682 -9.82 -3.52 -10.83
C LEU A 682 -11.12 -4.22 -11.28
N ALA A 683 -12.12 -4.37 -10.39
CA ALA A 683 -13.43 -4.89 -10.77
C ALA A 683 -14.19 -3.91 -11.68
N VAL A 684 -14.08 -2.60 -11.42
CA VAL A 684 -14.59 -1.54 -12.32
C VAL A 684 -13.88 -1.60 -13.69
N LEU A 685 -12.55 -1.82 -13.71
CA LEU A 685 -11.80 -1.99 -14.95
C LEU A 685 -12.27 -3.22 -15.74
N ILE A 686 -12.49 -4.36 -15.09
CA ILE A 686 -13.10 -5.55 -15.73
C ILE A 686 -14.49 -5.23 -16.30
N GLY A 687 -15.33 -4.52 -15.55
CA GLY A 687 -16.70 -4.20 -15.98
C GLY A 687 -16.75 -3.29 -17.21
N VAL A 688 -15.78 -2.37 -17.36
CA VAL A 688 -15.76 -1.38 -18.45
C VAL A 688 -14.92 -1.84 -19.66
N ALA A 689 -13.76 -2.46 -19.42
CA ALA A 689 -12.88 -2.94 -20.47
C ALA A 689 -13.27 -4.33 -20.99
N GLY A 690 -13.94 -5.15 -20.17
CA GLY A 690 -14.35 -6.52 -20.49
C GLY A 690 -15.11 -6.69 -21.82
N PRO A 691 -16.06 -5.82 -22.20
CA PRO A 691 -16.74 -5.88 -23.51
C PRO A 691 -15.81 -5.71 -24.72
N SER A 692 -14.60 -5.17 -24.53
CA SER A 692 -13.57 -5.04 -25.56
C SER A 692 -12.48 -6.12 -25.47
N PHE A 693 -12.58 -7.09 -24.56
CA PHE A 693 -11.64 -8.20 -24.48
C PHE A 693 -11.93 -9.24 -25.55
N ASN A 694 -11.03 -9.42 -26.51
CA ASN A 694 -11.18 -10.49 -27.51
C ASN A 694 -10.77 -11.84 -26.91
N ALA A 695 -11.72 -12.50 -26.25
CA ALA A 695 -11.54 -13.84 -25.66
C ALA A 695 -11.44 -14.97 -26.71
N ALA A 696 -11.82 -14.70 -27.96
CA ALA A 696 -11.71 -15.62 -29.10
C ALA A 696 -10.38 -15.49 -29.86
N ALA A 697 -9.49 -14.56 -29.45
CA ALA A 697 -8.21 -14.31 -30.08
C ALA A 697 -7.36 -15.58 -30.15
N LYS A 698 -6.99 -15.96 -31.38
CA LYS A 698 -6.13 -17.11 -31.69
C LYS A 698 -4.66 -16.68 -31.73
N PRO A 699 -3.70 -17.60 -31.51
CA PRO A 699 -2.28 -17.29 -31.69
C PRO A 699 -1.97 -16.82 -33.11
N THR A 700 -1.11 -15.82 -33.24
CA THR A 700 -0.59 -15.33 -34.53
C THR A 700 0.62 -16.12 -35.01
N VAL A 701 1.33 -16.78 -34.08
CA VAL A 701 2.44 -17.70 -34.37
C VAL A 701 1.98 -19.16 -34.45
N SER A 702 2.71 -20.00 -35.19
CA SER A 702 2.37 -21.41 -35.42
C SER A 702 3.60 -22.33 -35.36
N GLY A 703 3.37 -23.65 -35.42
CA GLY A 703 4.44 -24.67 -35.42
C GLY A 703 5.36 -24.60 -34.20
N ASN A 704 6.66 -24.81 -34.42
CA ASN A 704 7.66 -24.80 -33.35
C ASN A 704 7.78 -23.44 -32.65
N VAL A 705 7.52 -22.34 -33.36
CA VAL A 705 7.53 -20.98 -32.78
C VAL A 705 6.39 -20.80 -31.78
N LEU A 706 5.21 -21.37 -32.03
CA LEU A 706 4.12 -21.37 -31.06
C LEU A 706 4.49 -22.15 -29.78
N ALA A 707 5.16 -23.31 -29.92
CA ALA A 707 5.65 -24.06 -28.75
C ALA A 707 6.69 -23.26 -27.96
N ALA A 708 7.63 -22.59 -28.65
CA ALA A 708 8.62 -21.71 -28.05
C ALA A 708 7.97 -20.52 -27.29
N SER A 709 7.07 -19.78 -27.95
CA SER A 709 6.30 -18.68 -27.34
C SER A 709 5.53 -19.12 -26.09
N ARG A 710 4.86 -20.27 -26.14
CA ARG A 710 4.11 -20.82 -25.00
C ARG A 710 5.03 -21.11 -23.81
N LEU A 711 6.19 -21.73 -24.04
CA LEU A 711 7.16 -22.05 -22.97
C LEU A 711 7.82 -20.80 -22.40
N SER A 712 8.21 -19.84 -23.25
CA SER A 712 8.77 -18.56 -22.82
C SER A 712 7.78 -17.75 -21.97
N PHE A 713 6.50 -17.66 -22.38
CA PHE A 713 5.49 -16.94 -21.63
C PHE A 713 5.10 -17.63 -20.31
N PHE A 714 4.97 -18.96 -20.30
CA PHE A 714 4.80 -19.73 -19.06
C PHE A 714 5.94 -19.45 -18.07
N SER A 715 7.18 -19.48 -18.57
CA SER A 715 8.36 -19.24 -17.74
C SER A 715 8.39 -17.80 -17.21
N LEU A 716 8.01 -16.80 -18.02
CA LEU A 716 7.86 -15.41 -17.58
C LEU A 716 6.81 -15.26 -16.45
N CYS A 717 5.63 -15.87 -16.60
CA CYS A 717 4.59 -15.87 -15.56
C CYS A 717 4.96 -16.69 -14.32
N PHE A 718 5.89 -17.64 -14.43
CA PHE A 718 6.51 -18.31 -13.29
C PHE A 718 7.54 -17.41 -12.59
N TYR A 719 8.36 -16.65 -13.34
CA TYR A 719 9.47 -15.87 -12.79
C TYR A 719 9.03 -14.81 -11.79
N VAL A 720 7.94 -14.06 -12.05
CA VAL A 720 7.54 -12.95 -11.16
C VAL A 720 7.11 -13.47 -9.77
N PRO A 721 6.19 -14.46 -9.64
CA PRO A 721 5.85 -14.99 -8.32
C PRO A 721 6.99 -15.75 -7.65
N ASN A 722 7.87 -16.43 -8.42
CA ASN A 722 9.08 -17.09 -7.91
C ASN A 722 10.09 -16.11 -7.32
N SER A 723 10.24 -14.92 -7.92
CA SER A 723 11.26 -13.95 -7.51
C SER A 723 11.11 -13.47 -6.05
N TRP A 724 9.89 -13.47 -5.51
CA TRP A 724 9.61 -13.19 -4.11
C TRP A 724 10.25 -14.18 -3.13
N ALA A 725 10.64 -15.37 -3.57
CA ALA A 725 11.29 -16.38 -2.73
C ALA A 725 12.62 -15.90 -2.12
N ALA A 726 13.25 -14.89 -2.72
CA ALA A 726 14.45 -14.24 -2.21
C ALA A 726 14.21 -13.29 -1.01
N ALA A 727 12.95 -12.91 -0.73
CA ALA A 727 12.54 -12.08 0.40
C ALA A 727 11.42 -12.68 1.27
N ALA A 728 10.89 -13.86 0.91
CA ALA A 728 9.66 -14.42 1.47
C ALA A 728 9.65 -14.61 3.01
N SER A 729 10.79 -14.86 3.64
CA SER A 729 10.89 -15.03 5.10
C SER A 729 10.86 -13.70 5.87
N ASP A 730 11.22 -12.58 5.22
CA ASP A 730 11.47 -11.29 5.87
C ASP A 730 10.24 -10.76 6.61
N PHE A 731 9.06 -11.06 6.08
CA PHE A 731 7.75 -10.64 6.58
C PHE A 731 7.17 -11.54 7.68
N TYR A 732 7.80 -12.69 7.96
CA TYR A 732 7.27 -13.73 8.84
C TYR A 732 8.10 -14.02 10.10
N VAL A 733 9.23 -13.33 10.29
CA VAL A 733 10.10 -13.49 11.48
C VAL A 733 9.40 -13.21 12.82
N TYR A 734 8.32 -12.43 12.81
CA TYR A 734 7.52 -12.10 14.00
C TYR A 734 6.44 -13.13 14.35
N TYR A 735 6.27 -14.21 13.58
CA TYR A 735 5.29 -15.26 13.84
C TYR A 735 5.84 -16.34 14.80
N PRO A 736 4.96 -17.04 15.55
CA PRO A 736 5.37 -18.15 16.43
C PRO A 736 6.16 -19.25 15.73
N GLU A 737 7.15 -19.81 16.41
CA GLU A 737 7.95 -20.94 15.91
C GLU A 737 7.12 -22.22 15.68
N ARG A 738 5.98 -22.33 16.37
CA ARG A 738 5.03 -23.45 16.25
C ARG A 738 4.00 -23.29 15.12
N THR A 739 4.06 -22.20 14.33
CA THR A 739 3.14 -22.02 13.19
C THR A 739 3.42 -23.06 12.10
N SER A 740 2.39 -23.82 11.73
CA SER A 740 2.50 -24.96 10.80
C SER A 740 3.06 -24.57 9.43
N ARG A 741 4.13 -25.26 8.99
CA ARG A 741 4.73 -25.13 7.64
C ARG A 741 3.69 -25.18 6.54
N LEU A 742 2.79 -26.18 6.59
CA LEU A 742 1.75 -26.37 5.57
C LEU A 742 0.74 -25.23 5.55
N LYS A 743 0.43 -24.63 6.71
CA LYS A 743 -0.47 -23.47 6.78
C LYS A 743 0.16 -22.24 6.12
N VAL A 744 1.41 -21.93 6.44
CA VAL A 744 2.17 -20.81 5.84
C VAL A 744 2.33 -21.01 4.33
N PHE A 745 2.65 -22.24 3.91
CA PHE A 745 2.78 -22.61 2.51
C PHE A 745 1.46 -22.37 1.75
N LEU A 746 0.36 -23.00 2.17
CA LEU A 746 -0.94 -22.90 1.49
C LEU A 746 -1.47 -21.47 1.45
N LEU A 747 -1.32 -20.69 2.53
CA LEU A 747 -1.74 -19.30 2.57
C LEU A 747 -0.87 -18.40 1.67
N THR A 748 0.44 -18.70 1.55
CA THR A 748 1.33 -17.99 0.61
C THR A 748 0.99 -18.33 -0.85
N VAL A 749 0.85 -19.61 -1.19
CA VAL A 749 0.42 -20.04 -2.53
C VAL A 749 -0.92 -19.40 -2.89
N THR A 750 -1.89 -19.40 -1.98
CA THR A 750 -3.23 -18.82 -2.23
C THR A 750 -3.16 -17.31 -2.42
N GLY A 751 -2.49 -16.58 -1.52
CA GLY A 751 -2.37 -15.12 -1.59
C GLY A 751 -1.71 -14.64 -2.88
N LEU A 752 -0.60 -15.28 -3.28
CA LEU A 752 0.09 -15.01 -4.55
C LEU A 752 -0.77 -15.41 -5.75
N THR A 753 -1.29 -16.64 -5.78
CA THR A 753 -2.00 -17.16 -6.95
C THR A 753 -3.20 -16.30 -7.32
N VAL A 754 -3.99 -15.88 -6.33
CA VAL A 754 -5.23 -15.13 -6.58
C VAL A 754 -4.96 -13.69 -7.06
N SER A 755 -3.94 -13.00 -6.54
CA SER A 755 -3.59 -11.64 -7.00
C SER A 755 -2.95 -11.65 -8.38
N PHE A 756 -1.94 -12.48 -8.59
CA PHE A 756 -1.27 -12.60 -9.90
C PHE A 756 -2.23 -13.09 -10.99
N THR A 757 -3.09 -14.09 -10.71
CA THR A 757 -4.10 -14.56 -11.68
C THR A 757 -5.07 -13.44 -12.06
N LEU A 758 -5.61 -12.70 -11.09
CA LEU A 758 -6.54 -11.60 -11.36
C LEU A 758 -5.90 -10.54 -12.25
N VAL A 759 -4.68 -10.10 -11.91
CA VAL A 759 -3.97 -9.05 -12.62
C VAL A 759 -3.49 -9.50 -14.01
N TYR A 760 -3.00 -10.73 -14.16
CA TYR A 760 -2.59 -11.30 -15.44
C TYR A 760 -3.78 -11.47 -16.39
N LEU A 761 -4.94 -11.93 -15.92
CA LEU A 761 -6.12 -12.09 -16.78
C LEU A 761 -6.69 -10.75 -17.27
N ILE A 762 -6.68 -9.71 -16.43
CA ILE A 762 -7.01 -8.34 -16.85
C ILE A 762 -6.06 -7.87 -17.95
N ALA A 763 -4.75 -8.05 -17.74
CA ALA A 763 -3.74 -7.68 -18.73
C ALA A 763 -3.93 -8.40 -20.06
N ILE A 764 -4.11 -9.73 -20.04
CA ILE A 764 -4.31 -10.53 -21.26
C ILE A 764 -5.56 -10.07 -22.02
N GLY A 765 -6.65 -9.75 -21.33
CA GLY A 765 -7.87 -9.20 -21.95
C GLY A 765 -7.66 -7.82 -22.58
N LEU A 766 -6.96 -6.92 -21.90
CA LEU A 766 -6.56 -5.62 -22.45
C LEU A 766 -5.70 -5.80 -23.71
N ALA A 767 -4.70 -6.68 -23.64
CA ALA A 767 -3.76 -6.96 -24.72
C ALA A 767 -4.42 -7.56 -25.98
N THR A 768 -5.44 -8.43 -25.85
CA THR A 768 -6.16 -8.92 -27.04
C THR A 768 -7.13 -7.89 -27.60
N GLY A 769 -7.68 -6.99 -26.78
CA GLY A 769 -8.54 -5.90 -27.23
C GLY A 769 -7.83 -4.78 -28.01
N ILE A 770 -6.50 -4.64 -27.89
CA ILE A 770 -5.70 -3.64 -28.63
C ILE A 770 -5.87 -3.77 -30.16
N VAL A 771 -6.04 -4.98 -30.67
CA VAL A 771 -6.14 -5.24 -32.12
C VAL A 771 -7.46 -4.71 -32.69
N ASP A 772 -8.55 -4.85 -31.95
CA ASP A 772 -9.90 -4.47 -32.37
C ASP A 772 -10.25 -3.02 -31.98
N ASN A 773 -9.59 -2.45 -30.97
CA ASN A 773 -9.82 -1.10 -30.48
C ASN A 773 -8.65 -0.15 -30.79
N LYS A 774 -8.83 0.70 -31.82
CA LYS A 774 -7.81 1.69 -32.21
C LYS A 774 -7.43 2.65 -31.08
N ALA A 775 -8.37 3.10 -30.23
CA ALA A 775 -8.02 4.01 -29.13
C ALA A 775 -7.05 3.36 -28.13
N TRP A 776 -7.21 2.06 -27.87
CA TRP A 776 -6.28 1.29 -27.04
C TRP A 776 -4.92 1.09 -27.72
N SER A 777 -4.88 0.89 -29.04
CA SER A 777 -3.64 0.86 -29.82
C SER A 777 -2.88 2.19 -29.76
N ASP A 778 -3.58 3.30 -30.05
CA ASP A 778 -3.01 4.66 -30.03
C ASP A 778 -2.53 5.04 -28.61
N ALA A 779 -3.27 4.68 -27.56
CA ALA A 779 -2.87 4.91 -26.16
C ALA A 779 -1.67 4.04 -25.74
N ASN A 780 -1.67 2.75 -26.11
CA ASN A 780 -0.56 1.83 -25.84
C ASN A 780 0.75 2.27 -26.55
N ALA A 781 0.65 2.87 -27.73
CA ALA A 781 1.79 3.46 -28.45
C ALA A 781 2.42 4.65 -27.70
N ILE A 782 1.67 5.34 -26.84
CA ILE A 782 2.21 6.36 -25.92
C ILE A 782 2.87 5.68 -24.71
N SER A 783 2.13 4.82 -24.00
CA SER A 783 2.69 4.00 -22.92
C SER A 783 1.72 2.93 -22.40
N THR A 784 2.27 1.93 -21.70
CA THR A 784 1.50 0.94 -20.94
C THR A 784 0.57 1.58 -19.90
N GLY A 785 1.03 2.65 -19.23
CA GLY A 785 0.19 3.41 -18.30
C GLY A 785 -0.97 4.14 -18.99
N ALA A 786 -0.76 4.67 -20.20
CA ALA A 786 -1.80 5.33 -20.98
C ALA A 786 -2.89 4.35 -21.47
N LEU A 787 -2.52 3.13 -21.88
CA LEU A 787 -3.49 2.06 -22.18
C LEU A 787 -4.46 1.79 -21.01
N ILE A 788 -3.94 1.79 -19.77
CA ILE A 788 -4.74 1.52 -18.57
C ILE A 788 -5.70 2.68 -18.27
N VAL A 789 -5.29 3.93 -18.50
CA VAL A 789 -6.17 5.11 -18.39
C VAL A 789 -7.23 5.10 -19.50
N GLU A 790 -6.86 4.73 -20.73
CA GLU A 790 -7.80 4.67 -21.86
C GLU A 790 -8.82 3.52 -21.70
N ALA A 791 -8.44 2.41 -21.07
CA ALA A 791 -9.38 1.36 -20.67
C ALA A 791 -10.42 1.82 -19.63
N TYR A 792 -10.16 2.93 -18.94
CA TYR A 792 -11.12 3.62 -18.07
C TYR A 792 -11.84 4.81 -18.74
N SER A 793 -11.50 5.19 -19.97
CA SER A 793 -12.04 6.40 -20.62
C SER A 793 -13.58 6.46 -20.73
N PRO A 794 -14.34 5.33 -20.81
CA PRO A 794 -15.80 5.39 -20.78
C PRO A 794 -16.38 5.97 -19.48
N LEU A 795 -15.64 5.94 -18.36
CA LEU A 795 -16.04 6.54 -17.07
C LEU A 795 -15.57 7.98 -16.89
N HIS A 796 -14.90 8.55 -17.89
CA HIS A 796 -14.43 9.94 -17.90
C HIS A 796 -13.72 10.35 -16.58
N GLY A 797 -14.27 11.32 -15.84
CA GLY A 797 -13.67 11.81 -14.59
C GLY A 797 -13.60 10.77 -13.46
N PHE A 798 -14.52 9.80 -13.40
CA PHE A 798 -14.44 8.71 -12.43
C PHE A 798 -13.41 7.66 -12.85
N GLY A 799 -13.24 7.43 -14.15
CA GLY A 799 -12.17 6.59 -14.71
C GLY A 799 -10.77 7.13 -14.38
N ASN A 800 -10.58 8.45 -14.48
CA ASN A 800 -9.37 9.13 -14.02
C ASN A 800 -9.11 8.95 -12.51
N PHE A 801 -10.16 9.01 -11.68
CA PHE A 801 -10.06 8.75 -10.24
C PHE A 801 -9.66 7.28 -9.93
N CYS A 802 -10.28 6.30 -10.60
CA CYS A 802 -9.90 4.89 -10.50
C CYS A 802 -8.44 4.66 -10.91
N SER A 803 -8.00 5.31 -12.00
CA SER A 803 -6.61 5.26 -12.49
C SER A 803 -5.60 5.77 -11.46
N VAL A 804 -5.91 6.85 -10.72
CA VAL A 804 -5.05 7.35 -9.62
C VAL A 804 -4.98 6.34 -8.47
N ILE A 805 -6.09 5.69 -8.11
CA ILE A 805 -6.08 4.64 -7.07
C ILE A 805 -5.19 3.46 -7.50
N ILE A 806 -5.29 3.01 -8.75
CA ILE A 806 -4.42 1.96 -9.29
C ILE A 806 -2.95 2.40 -9.33
N ALA A 807 -2.65 3.64 -9.72
CA ALA A 807 -1.29 4.18 -9.71
C ALA A 807 -0.70 4.24 -8.29
N LEU A 808 -1.52 4.49 -7.26
CA LEU A 808 -1.12 4.41 -5.86
C LEU A 808 -1.01 2.96 -5.32
N GLY A 809 -1.52 1.96 -6.06
CA GLY A 809 -1.40 0.54 -5.72
C GLY A 809 0.04 0.04 -5.78
N VAL A 810 0.88 0.61 -6.64
CA VAL A 810 2.29 0.18 -6.79
C VAL A 810 3.13 0.38 -5.51
N ILE A 811 2.70 1.29 -4.63
CA ILE A 811 3.33 1.53 -3.32
C ILE A 811 3.27 0.26 -2.45
N ALA A 812 2.25 -0.59 -2.61
CA ALA A 812 2.10 -1.88 -1.92
C ALA A 812 3.19 -2.90 -2.30
N ASN A 813 3.73 -2.81 -3.53
CA ASN A 813 4.77 -3.70 -4.06
C ASN A 813 6.18 -3.11 -3.88
N SER A 814 6.34 -1.80 -4.09
CA SER A 814 7.59 -1.07 -3.90
C SER A 814 8.07 -1.02 -2.45
N THR A 815 7.17 -0.81 -1.50
CA THR A 815 7.52 -0.71 -0.06
C THR A 815 8.19 -1.99 0.49
N PRO A 816 7.62 -3.20 0.36
CA PRO A 816 8.24 -4.44 0.86
C PRO A 816 9.53 -4.79 0.09
N SER A 817 9.60 -4.41 -1.19
CA SER A 817 10.82 -4.54 -2.00
C SER A 817 11.96 -3.67 -1.44
N LEU A 818 11.75 -2.36 -1.29
CA LEU A 818 12.74 -1.43 -0.71
C LEU A 818 13.15 -1.82 0.72
N TYR A 819 12.21 -2.34 1.53
CA TYR A 819 12.50 -2.88 2.85
C TYR A 819 13.46 -4.09 2.80
N SER A 820 13.17 -5.07 1.94
CA SER A 820 13.99 -6.30 1.81
C SER A 820 15.35 -6.02 1.17
N ALA A 821 15.43 -5.07 0.22
CA ALA A 821 16.71 -4.54 -0.29
C ALA A 821 17.58 -3.97 0.84
N SER A 822 16.97 -3.20 1.76
CA SER A 822 17.67 -2.58 2.89
C SER A 822 18.23 -3.61 3.87
N LEU A 823 17.49 -4.70 4.11
CA LEU A 823 17.97 -5.84 4.91
C LEU A 823 19.08 -6.59 4.18
N GLY A 824 18.94 -6.81 2.87
CA GLY A 824 19.99 -7.40 2.02
C GLY A 824 21.34 -6.68 2.15
N CYS A 825 21.34 -5.34 2.11
CA CYS A 825 22.55 -4.54 2.31
C CYS A 825 23.26 -4.87 3.63
N GLN A 826 22.52 -5.01 4.72
CA GLN A 826 23.08 -5.35 6.04
C GLN A 826 23.65 -6.79 6.11
N VAL A 827 23.16 -7.74 5.29
CA VAL A 827 23.65 -9.13 5.28
C VAL A 827 25.06 -9.25 4.67
N LEU A 828 25.47 -8.33 3.78
CA LEU A 828 26.71 -8.42 3.00
C LEU A 828 28.01 -8.42 3.84
N GLY A 829 28.11 -7.62 4.92
CA GLY A 829 29.32 -7.58 5.72
C GLY A 829 29.28 -6.66 6.95
N ARG A 830 30.36 -6.70 7.77
CA ARG A 830 30.43 -6.01 9.06
C ARG A 830 30.13 -4.50 8.99
N TYR A 831 30.65 -3.84 7.97
CA TYR A 831 30.48 -2.39 7.77
C TYR A 831 29.06 -2.03 7.32
N THR A 832 28.45 -2.85 6.46
CA THR A 832 27.09 -2.58 5.96
C THR A 832 26.03 -2.96 7.00
N LYS A 833 26.28 -3.96 7.85
CA LYS A 833 25.49 -4.28 9.04
C LYS A 833 25.42 -3.13 10.05
N ALA A 834 26.53 -2.39 10.22
CA ALA A 834 26.61 -1.27 11.15
C ALA A 834 25.85 0.00 10.70
N VAL A 835 25.45 0.07 9.43
CA VAL A 835 24.62 1.16 8.91
C VAL A 835 23.13 0.86 9.19
N PRO A 836 22.38 1.80 9.80
CA PRO A 836 21.00 1.56 10.23
C PRO A 836 20.04 1.41 9.04
N ARG A 837 18.97 0.61 9.22
CA ARG A 837 18.06 0.20 8.15
C ARG A 837 17.45 1.37 7.37
N TRP A 838 17.07 2.45 8.05
CA TRP A 838 16.46 3.64 7.42
C TRP A 838 17.41 4.37 6.46
N ALA A 839 18.72 4.35 6.73
CA ALA A 839 19.73 4.93 5.85
C ALA A 839 19.84 4.09 4.57
N TRP A 840 19.89 2.76 4.69
CA TRP A 840 19.83 1.86 3.53
C TRP A 840 18.54 2.04 2.72
N SER A 841 17.37 2.13 3.36
CA SER A 841 16.10 2.38 2.65
C SER A 841 16.13 3.69 1.87
N THR A 842 16.81 4.71 2.39
CA THR A 842 16.99 6.00 1.70
C THR A 842 17.92 5.86 0.50
N VAL A 843 19.07 5.22 0.64
CA VAL A 843 20.01 4.98 -0.47
C VAL A 843 19.37 4.12 -1.58
N MET A 844 18.67 3.04 -1.22
CA MET A 844 17.96 2.19 -2.19
C MET A 844 16.85 2.95 -2.91
N SER A 845 16.11 3.83 -2.22
CA SER A 845 15.06 4.66 -2.85
C SER A 845 15.62 5.71 -3.80
N VAL A 846 16.78 6.30 -3.47
CA VAL A 846 17.49 7.24 -4.37
C VAL A 846 17.98 6.52 -5.64
N ILE A 847 18.55 5.31 -5.50
CA ILE A 847 18.95 4.49 -6.66
C ILE A 847 17.73 4.14 -7.52
N THR A 848 16.64 3.69 -6.89
CA THR A 848 15.36 3.39 -7.55
C THR A 848 14.85 4.59 -8.35
N LEU A 849 14.86 5.80 -7.76
CA LEU A 849 14.45 7.03 -8.44
C LEU A 849 15.36 7.36 -9.65
N VAL A 850 16.68 7.26 -9.51
CA VAL A 850 17.62 7.52 -10.62
C VAL A 850 17.42 6.53 -11.77
N LEU A 851 17.25 5.23 -11.46
CA LEU A 851 16.99 4.19 -12.45
C LEU A 851 15.61 4.39 -13.11
N ALA A 852 14.58 4.77 -12.35
CA ALA A 852 13.24 4.99 -12.88
C ALA A 852 13.18 6.20 -13.82
N MET A 853 13.87 7.30 -13.47
CA MET A 853 14.02 8.45 -14.36
C MET A 853 14.73 8.10 -15.67
N ALA A 854 15.72 7.19 -15.65
CA ALA A 854 16.46 6.76 -16.83
C ALA A 854 15.69 5.74 -17.68
N GLY A 855 15.01 4.77 -17.07
CA GLY A 855 14.33 3.66 -17.75
C GLY A 855 12.91 3.96 -18.27
N ARG A 856 12.35 5.14 -17.95
CA ARG A 856 10.95 5.54 -18.19
C ARG A 856 10.39 5.31 -19.61
N GLU A 857 11.26 5.35 -20.62
CA GLU A 857 10.93 5.28 -22.06
C GLU A 857 11.09 3.87 -22.66
N SER A 858 11.66 2.91 -21.92
CA SER A 858 11.99 1.56 -22.45
C SER A 858 11.42 0.42 -21.60
N LEU A 859 10.24 0.65 -21.01
CA LEU A 859 9.64 -0.16 -19.94
C LEU A 859 9.61 -1.67 -20.25
N PHE A 860 8.96 -2.08 -21.34
CA PHE A 860 8.84 -3.50 -21.71
C PHE A 860 10.21 -4.18 -21.90
N VAL A 861 11.17 -3.49 -22.52
CA VAL A 861 12.53 -4.02 -22.75
C VAL A 861 13.29 -4.16 -21.42
N VAL A 862 13.19 -3.18 -20.52
CA VAL A 862 13.77 -3.28 -19.18
C VAL A 862 13.12 -4.45 -18.42
N PHE A 863 11.79 -4.54 -18.41
CA PHE A 863 11.02 -5.55 -17.68
C PHE A 863 11.35 -6.98 -18.11
N GLN A 864 11.28 -7.27 -19.41
CA GLN A 864 11.46 -8.63 -19.94
C GLN A 864 12.85 -9.21 -19.60
N ASN A 865 13.89 -8.43 -19.89
CA ASN A 865 15.27 -8.86 -19.65
C ASN A 865 15.59 -8.95 -18.15
N PHE A 866 15.02 -8.06 -17.34
CA PHE A 866 15.19 -8.06 -15.89
C PHE A 866 14.51 -9.26 -15.23
N VAL A 867 13.20 -9.44 -15.43
CA VAL A 867 12.42 -10.50 -14.77
C VAL A 867 12.96 -11.88 -15.11
N SER A 868 13.32 -12.12 -16.37
CA SER A 868 13.85 -13.42 -16.79
C SER A 868 15.19 -13.75 -16.14
N LEU A 869 16.15 -12.80 -16.20
CA LEU A 869 17.48 -12.97 -15.61
C LEU A 869 17.41 -13.18 -14.09
N MET A 870 16.44 -12.56 -13.44
CA MET A 870 16.19 -12.71 -12.00
C MET A 870 15.49 -14.03 -11.66
N GLY A 871 14.50 -14.44 -12.46
CA GLY A 871 13.80 -15.72 -12.31
C GLY A 871 14.74 -16.92 -12.39
N TYR A 872 15.73 -16.89 -13.29
CA TYR A 872 16.75 -17.94 -13.40
C TYR A 872 17.45 -18.20 -12.06
N TRP A 873 18.12 -17.18 -11.49
CA TRP A 873 19.00 -17.40 -10.34
C TRP A 873 18.24 -17.68 -9.05
N VAL A 874 17.03 -17.12 -8.89
CA VAL A 874 16.19 -17.46 -7.74
C VAL A 874 15.82 -18.94 -7.79
N MET A 875 15.52 -19.50 -8.97
CA MET A 875 15.25 -20.93 -9.06
C MET A 875 16.51 -21.80 -8.84
N LEU A 876 17.71 -21.36 -9.29
CA LEU A 876 18.98 -22.03 -8.93
C LEU A 876 19.19 -22.09 -7.40
N MET A 877 18.91 -20.97 -6.71
CA MET A 877 18.97 -20.88 -5.26
C MET A 877 17.96 -21.85 -4.61
N ILE A 878 16.72 -21.92 -5.13
CA ILE A 878 15.67 -22.81 -4.61
C ILE A 878 16.06 -24.28 -4.76
N CYS A 879 16.61 -24.71 -5.91
CA CYS A 879 17.12 -26.07 -6.10
C CYS A 879 18.14 -26.44 -5.01
N ILE A 880 19.19 -25.63 -4.85
CA ILE A 880 20.27 -25.88 -3.88
C ILE A 880 19.73 -25.91 -2.42
N VAL A 881 18.78 -25.03 -2.08
CA VAL A 881 18.14 -25.00 -0.75
C VAL A 881 17.23 -26.23 -0.52
N MET A 882 16.53 -26.71 -1.55
CA MET A 882 15.73 -27.94 -1.47
C MET A 882 16.62 -29.18 -1.29
N GLU A 883 17.75 -29.25 -1.98
CA GLU A 883 18.67 -30.38 -1.93
C GLU A 883 19.47 -30.45 -0.62
N GLU A 884 20.03 -29.33 -0.14
CA GLU A 884 20.69 -29.30 1.18
C GLU A 884 19.70 -29.60 2.31
N HIS A 885 18.44 -29.18 2.17
CA HIS A 885 17.38 -29.54 3.11
C HIS A 885 17.03 -31.04 3.05
N TRP A 886 16.76 -31.62 1.87
CA TRP A 886 16.20 -32.97 1.79
C TRP A 886 17.24 -34.09 1.82
N PHE A 887 18.41 -33.92 1.20
CA PHE A 887 19.44 -34.97 1.13
C PHE A 887 20.44 -34.92 2.28
N PHE A 888 20.76 -33.72 2.79
CA PHE A 888 21.89 -33.53 3.72
C PHE A 888 21.47 -33.15 5.15
N ARG A 889 20.92 -31.95 5.39
CA ARG A 889 20.72 -31.40 6.75
C ARG A 889 19.32 -31.62 7.37
N GLY A 890 18.29 -31.94 6.60
CA GLY A 890 16.89 -31.95 7.09
C GLY A 890 16.55 -32.94 8.20
N ARG A 891 17.38 -33.97 8.42
CA ARG A 891 17.25 -34.90 9.57
C ARG A 891 17.97 -34.45 10.83
N GLN A 892 18.86 -33.46 10.75
CA GLN A 892 19.70 -32.99 11.85
C GLN A 892 19.12 -31.77 12.58
N GLY A 893 18.19 -31.05 11.95
CA GLY A 893 17.66 -29.78 12.46
C GLY A 893 18.61 -28.61 12.24
N PHE A 894 18.19 -27.41 12.69
CA PHE A 894 18.96 -26.18 12.55
C PHE A 894 18.98 -25.42 13.87
N ASP A 895 20.16 -25.04 14.35
CA ASP A 895 20.30 -24.05 15.42
C ASP A 895 20.18 -22.64 14.82
N TRP A 896 18.97 -22.07 14.95
CA TRP A 896 18.68 -20.73 14.44
C TRP A 896 19.39 -19.60 15.19
N THR A 897 20.04 -19.86 16.33
CA THR A 897 20.83 -18.87 17.07
C THR A 897 22.22 -18.68 16.47
N ALA A 898 22.80 -19.72 15.86
CA ALA A 898 24.13 -19.71 15.24
C ALA A 898 24.21 -18.99 13.86
N TRP A 899 23.32 -18.01 13.59
CA TRP A 899 23.12 -17.38 12.27
C TRP A 899 24.29 -16.51 11.77
N GLU A 900 25.26 -16.25 12.63
CA GLU A 900 26.49 -15.50 12.33
C GLU A 900 27.77 -16.29 12.67
N ASP A 901 27.67 -17.50 13.25
CA ASP A 901 28.85 -18.34 13.51
C ASP A 901 29.31 -19.06 12.23
N LYS A 902 30.55 -18.76 11.84
CA LYS A 902 31.22 -19.32 10.67
C LYS A 902 31.72 -20.75 10.88
N ASN A 903 31.60 -21.31 12.09
CA ASN A 903 31.97 -22.69 12.37
C ASN A 903 30.80 -23.67 12.22
N TYR A 904 29.61 -23.28 12.67
CA TYR A 904 28.37 -24.04 12.50
C TYR A 904 27.80 -23.97 11.07
N LEU A 905 27.87 -22.80 10.45
CA LEU A 905 27.42 -22.60 9.07
C LEU A 905 28.35 -23.33 8.07
N PRO A 906 27.81 -23.93 7.00
CA PRO A 906 28.64 -24.63 6.01
C PRO A 906 29.57 -23.66 5.26
N ILE A 907 30.65 -24.21 4.69
CA ILE A 907 31.59 -23.43 3.87
C ILE A 907 30.90 -23.03 2.55
N GLY A 908 30.21 -23.99 1.91
CA GLY A 908 29.31 -23.76 0.79
C GLY A 908 30.00 -23.69 -0.58
N LEU A 909 31.22 -24.22 -0.70
CA LEU A 909 31.94 -24.28 -1.98
C LEU A 909 31.15 -25.11 -3.01
N ALA A 910 30.49 -26.20 -2.57
CA ALA A 910 29.59 -26.98 -3.40
C ALA A 910 28.40 -26.15 -3.90
N ALA A 911 27.78 -25.36 -3.02
CA ALA A 911 26.67 -24.47 -3.37
C ALA A 911 27.11 -23.37 -4.35
N LEU A 912 28.28 -22.75 -4.13
CA LEU A 912 28.84 -21.72 -5.01
C LEU A 912 29.13 -22.25 -6.41
N ALA A 913 29.83 -23.38 -6.50
CA ALA A 913 30.17 -24.01 -7.77
C ALA A 913 28.91 -24.43 -8.55
N SER A 914 27.93 -25.03 -7.87
CA SER A 914 26.68 -25.47 -8.49
C SER A 914 25.80 -24.29 -8.96
N PHE A 915 25.80 -23.19 -8.21
CA PHE A 915 25.13 -21.95 -8.63
C PHE A 915 25.79 -21.34 -9.88
N ILE A 916 27.12 -21.35 -9.96
CA ILE A 916 27.87 -20.88 -11.14
C ILE A 916 27.65 -21.80 -12.35
N ILE A 917 27.64 -23.12 -12.16
CA ILE A 917 27.39 -24.09 -13.24
C ILE A 917 25.93 -24.04 -13.71
N GLY A 918 24.98 -23.81 -12.78
CA GLY A 918 23.59 -23.49 -13.12
C GLY A 918 23.47 -22.22 -13.97
N TRP A 919 24.28 -21.18 -13.69
CA TRP A 919 24.36 -20.00 -14.55
C TRP A 919 24.91 -20.32 -15.95
N VAL A 920 25.87 -21.25 -16.10
CA VAL A 920 26.33 -21.70 -17.43
C VAL A 920 25.18 -22.38 -18.19
N GLY A 921 24.42 -23.26 -17.53
CA GLY A 921 23.21 -23.87 -18.11
C GLY A 921 22.18 -22.81 -18.54
N ALA A 922 21.98 -21.77 -17.71
CA ALA A 922 21.07 -20.67 -18.02
C ALA A 922 21.54 -19.80 -19.20
N ILE A 923 22.85 -19.53 -19.32
CA ILE A 923 23.42 -18.81 -20.46
C ILE A 923 23.25 -19.63 -21.75
N LEU A 924 23.48 -20.94 -21.73
CA LEU A 924 23.28 -21.80 -22.91
C LEU A 924 21.81 -21.84 -23.38
N GLY A 925 20.86 -21.70 -22.44
CA GLY A 925 19.42 -21.81 -22.66
C GLY A 925 18.64 -20.51 -22.85
N MET A 926 19.16 -19.34 -22.45
CA MET A 926 18.34 -18.12 -22.38
C MET A 926 17.95 -17.54 -23.75
N SER A 927 16.75 -16.94 -23.82
CA SER A 927 16.27 -16.19 -24.98
C SER A 927 15.95 -14.74 -24.60
N GLN A 928 16.93 -13.85 -24.71
CA GLN A 928 16.83 -12.46 -24.24
C GLN A 928 17.23 -11.47 -25.35
N VAL A 929 16.76 -10.22 -25.23
CA VAL A 929 16.87 -9.20 -26.30
C VAL A 929 18.34 -8.88 -26.64
N TRP A 930 19.22 -8.96 -25.65
CA TRP A 930 20.66 -8.71 -25.80
C TRP A 930 21.48 -9.98 -26.09
N TYR A 931 20.93 -11.18 -25.86
CA TYR A 931 21.62 -12.45 -26.06
C TYR A 931 20.65 -13.63 -26.14
N ILE A 932 20.81 -14.46 -27.17
CA ILE A 932 20.09 -15.73 -27.34
C ILE A 932 21.12 -16.87 -27.37
N GLY A 933 21.00 -17.79 -26.42
CA GLY A 933 21.89 -18.93 -26.23
C GLY A 933 21.83 -19.95 -27.39
N PRO A 934 22.89 -20.75 -27.60
CA PRO A 934 22.94 -21.70 -28.71
C PRO A 934 21.84 -22.77 -28.65
N ILE A 935 21.44 -23.21 -27.45
CA ILE A 935 20.36 -24.21 -27.30
C ILE A 935 19.00 -23.56 -27.54
N SER A 936 18.81 -22.31 -27.11
CA SER A 936 17.61 -21.52 -27.42
C SER A 936 17.41 -21.34 -28.92
N LYS A 937 18.47 -21.00 -29.67
CA LYS A 937 18.43 -20.88 -31.14
C LYS A 937 17.99 -22.17 -31.82
N ALA A 938 18.50 -23.32 -31.37
CA ALA A 938 18.05 -24.62 -31.86
C ALA A 938 16.57 -24.90 -31.49
N ALA A 939 16.12 -24.44 -30.33
CA ALA A 939 14.75 -24.55 -29.84
C ALA A 939 13.81 -23.41 -30.33
N SER A 940 14.01 -22.89 -31.55
CA SER A 940 13.18 -21.81 -32.14
C SER A 940 13.07 -20.55 -31.27
N ASN A 941 14.16 -20.18 -30.58
CA ASN A 941 14.26 -19.08 -29.62
C ASN A 941 13.37 -19.21 -28.37
N ALA A 942 13.02 -20.44 -27.95
CA ALA A 942 12.40 -20.69 -26.65
C ALA A 942 13.34 -20.27 -25.50
N ASP A 943 12.81 -19.65 -24.44
CA ASP A 943 13.59 -19.43 -23.22
C ASP A 943 13.70 -20.72 -22.40
N LEU A 944 14.88 -21.33 -22.45
CA LEU A 944 15.25 -22.53 -21.72
C LEU A 944 16.18 -22.23 -20.53
N GLY A 945 16.44 -20.94 -20.24
CA GLY A 945 17.46 -20.51 -19.28
C GLY A 945 17.27 -21.11 -17.89
N MET A 946 16.09 -20.93 -17.30
CA MET A 946 15.77 -21.55 -16.01
C MET A 946 15.89 -23.09 -16.07
N TRP A 947 15.25 -23.72 -17.05
CA TRP A 947 15.10 -25.17 -17.10
C TRP A 947 16.46 -25.90 -17.18
N LEU A 948 17.35 -25.42 -18.04
CA LEU A 948 18.70 -25.96 -18.17
C LEU A 948 19.58 -25.61 -16.97
N GLY A 949 19.50 -24.39 -16.45
CA GLY A 949 20.26 -24.00 -15.26
C GLY A 949 19.88 -24.81 -14.02
N CYS A 950 18.59 -25.07 -13.80
CA CYS A 950 18.10 -25.89 -12.70
C CYS A 950 18.52 -27.35 -12.85
N GLY A 951 18.40 -27.93 -14.05
CA GLY A 951 18.91 -29.28 -14.33
C GLY A 951 20.40 -29.42 -14.07
N PHE A 952 21.20 -28.41 -14.44
CA PHE A 952 22.63 -28.37 -14.17
C PHE A 952 22.93 -28.28 -12.67
N ALA A 953 22.22 -27.42 -11.92
CA ALA A 953 22.38 -27.30 -10.47
C ALA A 953 22.03 -28.61 -9.73
N ILE A 954 20.88 -29.22 -10.06
CA ILE A 954 20.36 -30.46 -9.44
C ILE A 954 21.30 -31.66 -9.67
N ILE A 955 21.91 -31.77 -10.85
CA ILE A 955 22.85 -32.86 -11.14
C ILE A 955 24.19 -32.67 -10.40
N VAL A 956 24.65 -31.42 -10.26
CA VAL A 956 26.00 -31.11 -9.77
C VAL A 956 26.06 -30.95 -8.25
N PHE A 957 25.06 -30.34 -7.62
CA PHE A 957 25.12 -29.98 -6.20
C PHE A 957 25.22 -31.21 -5.27
N PRO A 958 24.43 -32.28 -5.40
CA PRO A 958 24.56 -33.45 -4.53
C PRO A 958 25.94 -34.11 -4.62
N VAL A 959 26.54 -34.15 -5.81
CA VAL A 959 27.88 -34.71 -6.04
C VAL A 959 28.95 -33.86 -5.36
N LEU A 960 28.95 -32.55 -5.59
CA LEU A 960 29.94 -31.65 -4.97
C LEU A 960 29.78 -31.57 -3.45
N ARG A 961 28.55 -31.58 -2.93
CA ARG A 961 28.26 -31.51 -1.49
C ARG A 961 28.69 -32.78 -0.76
N TYR A 962 28.56 -33.95 -1.39
CA TYR A 962 29.13 -35.20 -0.87
C TYR A 962 30.65 -35.12 -0.70
N PHE A 963 31.38 -34.58 -1.69
CA PHE A 963 32.83 -34.39 -1.58
C PHE A 963 33.21 -33.31 -0.55
N GLU A 964 32.49 -32.20 -0.46
CA GLU A 964 32.71 -31.15 0.55
C GLU A 964 32.57 -31.72 1.98
N LEU A 965 31.51 -32.49 2.24
CA LEU A 965 31.30 -33.16 3.53
C LEU A 965 32.39 -34.19 3.83
N LYS A 966 32.88 -34.94 2.82
CA LYS A 966 33.96 -35.93 2.99
C LYS A 966 35.32 -35.29 3.30
N ILE A 967 35.61 -34.10 2.75
CA ILE A 967 36.87 -33.38 2.94
C ILE A 967 36.86 -32.54 4.23
N TYR A 968 35.82 -31.73 4.43
CA TYR A 968 35.78 -30.71 5.49
C TYR A 968 34.91 -31.09 6.70
N LYS A 969 34.06 -32.11 6.60
CA LYS A 969 33.16 -32.59 7.67
C LYS A 969 32.20 -31.50 8.21
N ARG A 970 31.70 -30.59 7.36
CA ARG A 970 30.80 -29.45 7.69
C ARG A 970 29.76 -29.16 6.59
#